data_AF-B3PDS5-F1
#
_entry.id   AF-B3PDS5-F1
#
_cell.length_a   1.000
_cell.length_b   1.000
_cell.length_c   1.000
_cell.angle_alpha   90.00
_cell.angle_beta   90.00
_cell.angle_gamma   90.00
#
_symmetry.space_group_name_H-M   'P 1'
#
loop_
_entity.id
_entity.type
_entity.pdbx_description
1 polymer ?
#
loop_
_entity_poly.entity_id
_entity_poly.type
_entity_poly.pdbx_seq_one_letter_code
_entity_poly.pdbx_strand_id
1 'polypeptide(L)'
;MYKLVYKGDFVEGFDEDQIIGNLAQLLQLKPKVVRLMFFSGRPSVIKLLDNTTEVERWRAAFVDAGVRLHSVSLDAPDVGNIADQIELDLELHELEVDDEDDLPQFLVRREPQPEPEQEPSGSIFTPVPLTPPVPVQHPVAKVQPPATTSDQPAPAPAPAPAPAPAPAPAPAPAPAPAPAPNASSGEPVVTPVLETLASAPGDNTELRDEFDYDDDDWIKKQKWLAESEEEVEPPPTAEEAAELERAIHRHKASFLWGMLVILLAISITAGTILWLKRPLWTPVAASEQASQLASALASPSLFGLAYLHVERMHRVKDDQPRTLAHLPGPEKEFWARMEAAGIDLGKQTREAWVGFYGQQQRLQPLWILEGQFQPVVIKAWLQQHYQIEADTPQGIIFSGVDIQHCERTPVKSAYISEQRLVIGAPEFVAMFNGRLESQARAEKDLSGWQDWSKDKMLAAALFHPGNSPERTTAMALSRLSIDAAPISAIYAGLEPRLFPPAVEFSSALASSDAQAIQAIRQQLSNSLQQARHTLAVDWPETLPLYERLSVGGDESHVAINALFDEQVQQEIQQWISSLLGKAFSPLGLTMEVAQERVDESPLLFADVPATPLADFASVKHFNQSFVPQVETGPFGLAISSLEQTDNGALLNLDVAAFNLPNLGRETDSVSLRITDIADAYGNSLLATTDCATQSLRQATPINLIYQGNVFDQGQPVGFVGLQGGKKILLPPTLDLTRAGLIKGVIEHRLPTRIERLSLAQPLAGQKIDAQGVSVRFLSAGPSQLHFQVAGNTAALLHVNALNEAGKVLASNSALRGSNLLDQGKTVTIDFQGKVAAVELILVREQVLQTHEFTLAGIYPPVRDFSMVLPPPEVFSAEQLPALEKDTAPAVSFPHQAPANSVIAGPVLIAVHELLAQPQNTLALRADIYTRNSHPLSRQLGAVSMVISELEDGSGNLHSVHYQSPIAMDHQGGYWLNGNYQTDPTQPWLRGLLEMRAGDLPVGDTVALWGKLVFSAAQEPVPIQLPFRFGMQWNANDALLKLQRVESGRLIFDMEGNLPSLMAIRALSLDGELVSQPAQLRTVFGKHRIELDIKQIPATIEFQTARELTTLEVPVELRVNP
;
A
#
# COMPACT_ATOMS: atom_id res chain seq x y z
N MET A 1 9.40 -6.93 -28.49
CA MET A 1 8.79 -7.45 -27.24
C MET A 1 7.41 -6.82 -27.10
N TYR A 2 6.42 -7.58 -26.68
CA TYR A 2 5.01 -7.17 -26.62
C TYR A 2 4.50 -7.24 -25.18
N LYS A 3 3.72 -6.24 -24.78
CA LYS A 3 3.05 -6.16 -23.49
C LYS A 3 1.57 -6.50 -23.68
N LEU A 4 1.10 -7.58 -23.06
CA LEU A 4 -0.32 -7.90 -22.99
C LEU A 4 -0.92 -7.16 -21.79
N VAL A 5 -1.85 -6.24 -22.08
CA VAL A 5 -2.53 -5.42 -21.09
C VAL A 5 -4.02 -5.71 -21.16
N TYR A 6 -4.59 -6.01 -20.01
CA TYR A 6 -6.02 -6.05 -19.85
C TYR A 6 -6.53 -4.64 -19.53
N LYS A 7 -7.59 -4.17 -20.21
CA LYS A 7 -8.10 -2.78 -20.08
C LYS A 7 -9.56 -2.70 -19.60
N GLY A 8 -10.10 -3.80 -19.07
CA GLY A 8 -11.51 -3.87 -18.68
C GLY A 8 -12.44 -4.48 -19.73
N ASP A 9 -11.90 -5.19 -20.74
CA ASP A 9 -12.67 -5.64 -21.89
C ASP A 9 -13.08 -7.12 -21.75
N PHE A 10 -14.38 -7.36 -21.57
CA PHE A 10 -14.95 -8.69 -21.47
C PHE A 10 -15.54 -9.16 -22.81
N VAL A 11 -15.64 -10.48 -23.01
CA VAL A 11 -16.29 -11.08 -24.19
C VAL A 11 -17.77 -11.30 -23.87
N GLU A 12 -18.65 -10.81 -24.75
CA GLU A 12 -20.10 -10.99 -24.61
C GLU A 12 -20.49 -12.48 -24.50
N GLY A 13 -21.46 -12.77 -23.65
CA GLY A 13 -22.00 -14.12 -23.44
C GLY A 13 -21.34 -14.93 -22.32
N PHE A 14 -20.32 -14.39 -21.65
CA PHE A 14 -19.78 -14.93 -20.40
C PHE A 14 -20.26 -14.08 -19.23
N ASP A 15 -20.80 -14.70 -18.18
CA ASP A 15 -21.08 -14.02 -16.92
C ASP A 15 -19.80 -13.84 -16.08
N GLU A 16 -19.82 -12.90 -15.14
CA GLU A 16 -18.65 -12.57 -14.31
C GLU A 16 -18.04 -13.79 -13.61
N ASP A 17 -18.86 -14.69 -13.06
CA ASP A 17 -18.37 -15.86 -12.34
C ASP A 17 -17.72 -16.87 -13.29
N GLN A 18 -18.27 -17.01 -14.51
CA GLN A 18 -17.69 -17.84 -15.56
C GLN A 18 -16.34 -17.30 -16.04
N ILE A 19 -16.23 -15.98 -16.20
CA ILE A 19 -14.97 -15.30 -16.56
C ILE A 19 -13.94 -15.49 -15.46
N ILE A 20 -14.32 -15.25 -14.20
CA ILE A 20 -13.46 -15.42 -13.05
C ILE A 20 -12.97 -16.87 -12.96
N GLY A 21 -13.87 -17.86 -13.15
CA GLY A 21 -13.53 -19.27 -13.12
C GLY A 21 -12.57 -19.67 -14.25
N ASN A 22 -12.86 -19.26 -15.48
CA ASN A 22 -12.04 -19.58 -16.64
C ASN A 22 -10.66 -18.92 -16.55
N LEU A 23 -10.57 -17.66 -16.12
CA LEU A 23 -9.31 -16.96 -15.90
C LEU A 23 -8.53 -17.50 -14.72
N ALA A 24 -9.20 -17.88 -13.63
CA ALA A 24 -8.57 -18.54 -12.48
C ALA A 24 -7.89 -19.85 -12.91
N GLN A 25 -8.56 -20.63 -13.75
CA GLN A 25 -8.00 -21.85 -14.33
C GLN A 25 -6.87 -21.55 -15.32
N LEU A 26 -7.04 -20.58 -16.22
CA LEU A 26 -6.06 -20.22 -17.24
C LEU A 26 -4.77 -19.66 -16.65
N LEU A 27 -4.88 -18.83 -15.61
CA LEU A 27 -3.76 -18.15 -14.95
C LEU A 27 -3.23 -18.89 -13.73
N GLN A 28 -3.91 -19.97 -13.30
CA GLN A 28 -3.64 -20.69 -12.06
C GLN A 28 -3.67 -19.77 -10.82
N LEU A 29 -4.59 -18.79 -10.84
CA LEU A 29 -4.81 -17.83 -9.75
C LEU A 29 -6.10 -18.16 -9.00
N LYS A 30 -6.21 -17.71 -7.74
CA LYS A 30 -7.48 -17.79 -7.00
C LYS A 30 -8.53 -16.87 -7.65
N PRO A 31 -9.82 -17.28 -7.70
CA PRO A 31 -10.93 -16.45 -8.19
C PRO A 31 -10.94 -15.00 -7.66
N LYS A 32 -10.65 -14.79 -6.37
CA LYS A 32 -10.58 -13.45 -5.76
C LYS A 32 -9.43 -12.58 -6.31
N VAL A 33 -8.27 -13.19 -6.59
CA VAL A 33 -7.14 -12.47 -7.21
C VAL A 33 -7.47 -12.13 -8.66
N VAL A 34 -8.14 -13.04 -9.36
CA VAL A 34 -8.65 -12.76 -10.71
C VAL A 34 -9.70 -11.65 -10.68
N ARG A 35 -10.60 -11.65 -9.71
CA ARG A 35 -11.58 -10.57 -9.49
C ARG A 35 -10.85 -9.25 -9.23
N LEU A 36 -9.87 -9.22 -8.33
CA LEU A 36 -9.08 -8.02 -8.06
C LEU A 36 -8.29 -7.56 -9.30
N MET A 37 -7.69 -8.48 -10.06
CA MET A 37 -6.81 -8.14 -11.19
C MET A 37 -7.58 -7.72 -12.44
N PHE A 38 -8.75 -8.32 -12.70
CA PHE A 38 -9.54 -8.12 -13.91
C PHE A 38 -10.86 -7.36 -13.69
N PHE A 39 -11.32 -7.19 -12.45
CA PHE A 39 -12.55 -6.49 -12.12
C PHE A 39 -12.32 -5.28 -11.18
N SER A 40 -11.07 -4.94 -10.84
CA SER A 40 -10.75 -3.66 -10.15
C SER A 40 -10.90 -2.43 -11.04
N GLY A 41 -11.12 -2.61 -12.35
CA GLY A 41 -11.20 -1.52 -13.33
C GLY A 41 -9.84 -0.84 -13.62
N ARG A 42 -8.74 -1.33 -13.04
CA ARG A 42 -7.38 -0.87 -13.36
C ARG A 42 -6.82 -1.65 -14.56
N PRO A 43 -6.15 -0.99 -15.51
CA PRO A 43 -5.49 -1.71 -16.59
C PRO A 43 -4.30 -2.51 -16.04
N SER A 44 -4.36 -3.82 -16.21
CA SER A 44 -3.41 -4.76 -15.61
C SER A 44 -2.49 -5.34 -16.68
N VAL A 45 -1.18 -5.30 -16.43
CA VAL A 45 -0.20 -5.96 -17.29
C VAL A 45 -0.21 -7.44 -16.97
N ILE A 46 -0.63 -8.25 -17.94
CA ILE A 46 -0.81 -9.68 -17.73
C ILE A 46 0.48 -10.44 -18.04
N LYS A 47 1.14 -10.09 -19.16
CA LYS A 47 2.34 -10.80 -19.61
C LYS A 47 3.19 -9.99 -20.58
N LEU A 48 4.50 -10.18 -20.53
CA LEU A 48 5.45 -9.75 -21.56
C LEU A 48 5.84 -10.94 -22.42
N LEU A 49 5.83 -10.76 -23.75
CA LEU A 49 6.08 -11.83 -24.72
C LEU A 49 7.03 -11.36 -25.83
N ASP A 50 7.95 -12.22 -26.27
CA ASP A 50 9.00 -11.81 -27.20
C ASP A 50 8.61 -11.95 -28.68
N ASN A 51 7.56 -12.72 -28.99
CA ASN A 51 7.12 -12.96 -30.36
C ASN A 51 5.59 -12.86 -30.52
N THR A 52 5.17 -12.53 -31.73
CA THR A 52 3.76 -12.25 -32.07
C THR A 52 2.89 -13.51 -32.07
N THR A 53 3.46 -14.70 -32.30
CA THR A 53 2.73 -15.97 -32.28
C THR A 53 2.23 -16.32 -30.89
N GLU A 54 3.05 -16.09 -29.85
CA GLU A 54 2.63 -16.27 -28.46
C GLU A 54 1.62 -15.21 -28.02
N VAL A 55 1.75 -13.97 -28.49
CA VAL A 55 0.78 -12.90 -28.26
C VAL A 55 -0.60 -13.34 -28.73
N GLU A 56 -0.72 -13.84 -29.96
CA GLU A 56 -2.01 -14.30 -30.49
C GLU A 56 -2.54 -15.55 -29.77
N ARG A 57 -1.66 -16.48 -29.35
CA ARG A 57 -2.06 -17.64 -28.55
C ARG A 57 -2.65 -17.23 -27.19
N TRP A 58 -1.99 -16.30 -26.49
CA TRP A 58 -2.48 -15.80 -25.20
C TRP A 58 -3.74 -14.96 -25.35
N ARG A 59 -3.85 -14.14 -26.39
CA ARG A 59 -5.08 -13.39 -26.68
C ARG A 59 -6.25 -14.32 -26.97
N ALA A 60 -6.05 -15.37 -27.75
CA ALA A 60 -7.08 -16.37 -28.01
C ALA A 60 -7.52 -17.10 -26.73
N ALA A 61 -6.56 -17.58 -25.93
CA ALA A 61 -6.88 -18.27 -24.68
C ALA A 61 -7.64 -17.38 -23.68
N PHE A 62 -7.32 -16.08 -23.63
CA PHE A 62 -8.05 -15.12 -22.81
C PHE A 62 -9.45 -14.82 -23.35
N VAL A 63 -9.62 -14.76 -24.67
CA VAL A 63 -10.94 -14.61 -25.30
C VAL A 63 -11.83 -15.81 -24.96
N ASP A 64 -11.29 -17.02 -25.02
CA ASP A 64 -11.99 -18.24 -24.60
C ASP A 64 -12.33 -18.24 -23.10
N ALA A 65 -11.52 -17.55 -22.29
CA ALA A 65 -11.77 -17.30 -20.88
C ALA A 65 -12.68 -16.09 -20.60
N GLY A 66 -13.20 -15.44 -21.64
CA GLY A 66 -14.16 -14.34 -21.54
C GLY A 66 -13.55 -12.95 -21.41
N VAL A 67 -12.25 -12.77 -21.70
CA VAL A 67 -11.53 -11.48 -21.60
C VAL A 67 -10.72 -11.16 -22.85
N ARG A 68 -10.72 -9.90 -23.29
CA ARG A 68 -9.88 -9.43 -24.41
C ARG A 68 -8.62 -8.75 -23.88
N LEU A 69 -7.46 -9.24 -24.31
CA LEU A 69 -6.17 -8.61 -24.04
C LEU A 69 -5.70 -7.75 -25.21
N HIS A 70 -5.13 -6.59 -24.86
CA HIS A 70 -4.49 -5.65 -25.77
C HIS A 70 -3.00 -5.90 -25.82
N SER A 71 -2.45 -6.13 -27.01
CA SER A 71 -0.99 -6.18 -27.20
C SER A 71 -0.44 -4.81 -27.54
N VAL A 72 0.54 -4.34 -26.77
CA VAL A 72 1.29 -3.11 -27.04
C VAL A 72 2.71 -3.51 -27.45
N SER A 73 3.17 -3.13 -28.65
CA SER A 73 4.57 -3.34 -29.05
C SER A 73 5.47 -2.36 -28.32
N LEU A 74 6.53 -2.85 -27.67
CA LEU A 74 7.49 -2.04 -26.90
C LEU A 74 8.63 -1.52 -27.78
N ASP A 75 8.34 -1.07 -28.99
CA ASP A 75 9.37 -0.62 -29.95
C ASP A 75 9.80 0.85 -29.77
N ALA A 76 9.39 1.52 -28.69
CA ALA A 76 9.91 2.83 -28.27
C ALA A 76 9.79 3.03 -26.75
N PRO A 77 10.78 3.68 -26.08
CA PRO A 77 10.73 3.88 -24.64
C PRO A 77 9.81 5.07 -24.30
N ASP A 78 8.62 4.79 -23.80
CA ASP A 78 7.78 5.79 -23.12
C ASP A 78 7.85 5.56 -21.59
N VAL A 79 8.32 6.59 -20.88
CA VAL A 79 8.91 6.52 -19.53
C VAL A 79 7.85 6.68 -18.42
N GLY A 80 6.58 6.90 -18.78
CA GLY A 80 5.50 7.14 -17.81
C GLY A 80 4.97 5.91 -17.07
N ASN A 81 5.29 4.69 -17.51
CA ASN A 81 4.53 3.48 -17.12
C ASN A 81 5.18 2.63 -16.01
N ILE A 82 6.34 3.04 -15.47
CA ILE A 82 7.08 2.27 -14.43
C ILE A 82 6.56 2.58 -13.01
N ALA A 83 5.96 3.75 -12.79
CA ALA A 83 5.42 4.15 -11.49
C ALA A 83 4.16 3.34 -11.10
N ASP A 84 3.26 3.09 -12.07
CA ASP A 84 2.00 2.38 -11.83
C ASP A 84 2.21 0.89 -11.47
N GLN A 85 3.36 0.31 -11.86
CA GLN A 85 3.67 -1.10 -11.61
C GLN A 85 4.18 -1.35 -10.18
N ILE A 86 4.82 -0.35 -9.56
CA ILE A 86 5.34 -0.45 -8.19
C ILE A 86 4.20 -0.31 -7.16
N GLU A 87 3.16 0.48 -7.47
CA GLU A 87 2.00 0.69 -6.60
C GLU A 87 1.07 -0.53 -6.58
N LEU A 88 0.91 -1.25 -7.70
CA LEU A 88 0.08 -2.47 -7.77
C LEU A 88 0.72 -3.68 -7.05
N ASP A 89 2.05 -3.86 -7.15
CA ASP A 89 2.77 -4.92 -6.43
C ASP A 89 2.77 -4.68 -4.90
N LEU A 90 2.70 -3.41 -4.45
CA LEU A 90 2.56 -3.03 -3.05
C LEU A 90 1.12 -3.25 -2.52
N GLU A 91 0.08 -2.90 -3.30
CA GLU A 91 -1.33 -3.14 -2.93
C GLU A 91 -1.72 -4.64 -2.93
N LEU A 92 -1.17 -5.44 -3.87
CA LEU A 92 -1.39 -6.90 -3.89
C LEU A 92 -0.76 -7.60 -2.68
N HIS A 93 0.32 -7.05 -2.09
CA HIS A 93 0.93 -7.59 -0.87
C HIS A 93 0.22 -7.16 0.41
N GLU A 94 -0.54 -6.05 0.41
CA GLU A 94 -1.37 -5.66 1.56
C GLU A 94 -2.72 -6.40 1.63
N LEU A 95 -3.14 -7.05 0.53
CA LEU A 95 -4.44 -7.74 0.41
C LEU A 95 -4.37 -9.28 0.48
N GLU A 96 -3.20 -9.89 0.74
CA GLU A 96 -3.11 -11.31 1.14
C GLU A 96 -3.52 -11.56 2.61
N VAL A 97 -4.44 -10.75 3.13
CA VAL A 97 -5.20 -11.04 4.34
C VAL A 97 -6.62 -11.41 3.89
N ASP A 98 -6.90 -12.71 3.81
CA ASP A 98 -8.25 -13.26 3.60
C ASP A 98 -9.19 -12.66 4.68
N ASP A 99 -10.27 -11.97 4.31
CA ASP A 99 -11.60 -12.57 4.14
C ASP A 99 -12.58 -11.69 3.30
N GLU A 100 -13.47 -12.35 2.56
CA GLU A 100 -14.86 -11.98 2.19
C GLU A 100 -15.70 -13.18 2.72
N ASP A 101 -16.83 -13.09 3.44
CA ASP A 101 -18.09 -12.36 3.22
C ASP A 101 -18.93 -12.20 4.52
N ASP A 102 -19.74 -11.13 4.61
CA ASP A 102 -21.17 -11.07 5.05
C ASP A 102 -21.52 -9.68 5.63
N LEU A 103 -22.11 -8.82 4.78
CA LEU A 103 -22.80 -7.57 5.14
C LEU A 103 -24.23 -7.88 5.64
N PRO A 104 -24.68 -7.38 6.82
CA PRO A 104 -26.07 -7.45 7.20
C PRO A 104 -26.89 -6.27 6.64
N GLN A 105 -28.07 -6.60 6.11
CA GLN A 105 -29.16 -5.70 5.78
C GLN A 105 -29.64 -4.94 7.02
N PHE A 106 -29.71 -3.61 6.96
CA PHE A 106 -30.44 -2.80 7.94
C PHE A 106 -31.77 -2.31 7.37
N LEU A 107 -32.84 -3.03 7.70
CA LEU A 107 -34.21 -2.50 7.69
C LEU A 107 -34.36 -1.55 8.88
N VAL A 108 -34.29 -0.24 8.65
CA VAL A 108 -34.70 0.77 9.64
C VAL A 108 -36.21 0.98 9.53
N ARG A 109 -36.95 0.34 10.42
CA ARG A 109 -38.38 0.63 10.66
C ARG A 109 -38.47 1.88 11.54
N ARG A 110 -38.77 3.05 10.96
CA ARG A 110 -39.19 4.23 11.71
C ARG A 110 -40.64 4.05 12.18
N GLU A 111 -40.83 3.98 13.49
CA GLU A 111 -42.13 4.12 14.14
C GLU A 111 -42.52 5.62 14.16
N PRO A 112 -43.81 5.98 13.98
CA PRO A 112 -44.22 7.36 13.76
C PRO A 112 -44.47 8.08 15.10
N GLN A 113 -43.89 9.27 15.28
CA GLN A 113 -44.25 10.17 16.37
C GLN A 113 -45.35 11.14 15.89
N PRO A 114 -46.43 11.35 16.67
CA PRO A 114 -47.66 11.94 16.17
C PRO A 114 -47.64 13.48 16.11
N GLU A 115 -48.34 13.95 15.10
CA GLU A 115 -48.86 15.28 14.85
C GLU A 115 -49.70 15.82 16.04
N PRO A 116 -49.63 17.14 16.33
CA PRO A 116 -50.75 17.81 16.94
C PRO A 116 -51.20 18.98 16.07
N GLU A 117 -52.40 18.82 15.52
CA GLU A 117 -53.20 19.90 14.96
C GLU A 117 -54.09 20.54 16.05
N GLN A 118 -54.30 21.85 15.87
CA GLN A 118 -55.42 22.70 16.34
C GLN A 118 -55.28 23.54 17.63
N GLU A 119 -55.20 24.86 17.35
CA GLU A 119 -55.70 26.05 18.07
C GLU A 119 -57.15 25.89 18.65
N PRO A 120 -57.79 26.85 19.41
CA PRO A 120 -57.52 28.29 19.52
C PRO A 120 -57.80 29.02 20.86
N SER A 121 -57.50 30.32 20.85
CA SER A 121 -57.97 31.45 21.69
C SER A 121 -56.79 32.13 22.39
N GLY A 122 -56.44 33.41 22.20
CA GLY A 122 -57.18 34.55 21.67
C GLY A 122 -57.03 35.70 22.67
N SER A 123 -56.17 36.69 22.40
CA SER A 123 -56.48 38.11 22.63
C SER A 123 -55.32 39.07 22.36
N ILE A 124 -55.54 39.92 21.34
CA ILE A 124 -55.44 41.40 21.32
C ILE A 124 -54.22 42.04 22.03
N PHE A 125 -53.32 42.70 21.27
CA PHE A 125 -53.21 44.17 21.19
C PHE A 125 -52.07 44.63 20.24
N THR A 126 -52.36 45.74 19.58
CA THR A 126 -51.69 46.46 18.47
C THR A 126 -50.31 47.07 18.77
N PRO A 127 -49.52 47.44 17.73
CA PRO A 127 -48.18 48.03 17.87
C PRO A 127 -48.21 49.56 17.92
N VAL A 128 -47.27 50.16 18.66
CA VAL A 128 -46.89 51.59 18.57
C VAL A 128 -45.34 51.70 18.68
N PRO A 129 -44.68 52.54 17.85
CA PRO A 129 -43.22 52.64 17.76
C PRO A 129 -42.65 53.67 18.75
N LEU A 130 -41.31 53.78 18.88
CA LEU A 130 -40.53 55.04 19.05
C LEU A 130 -39.03 54.80 19.36
N THR A 131 -38.18 55.34 18.47
CA THR A 131 -36.90 56.10 18.63
C THR A 131 -35.83 55.85 19.73
N PRO A 132 -34.54 56.17 19.43
CA PRO A 132 -33.36 55.86 20.26
C PRO A 132 -32.93 57.02 21.19
N PRO A 133 -32.04 56.79 22.18
CA PRO A 133 -31.29 57.88 22.81
C PRO A 133 -29.75 57.77 22.77
N VAL A 134 -29.17 58.97 22.85
CA VAL A 134 -27.79 59.47 22.74
C VAL A 134 -27.04 59.42 24.11
N PRO A 135 -25.69 59.52 24.16
CA PRO A 135 -24.86 59.22 25.34
C PRO A 135 -24.45 60.46 26.18
N VAL A 136 -24.01 60.27 27.44
CA VAL A 136 -23.44 61.31 28.31
C VAL A 136 -22.24 60.80 29.13
N GLN A 137 -21.32 61.74 29.41
CA GLN A 137 -19.90 61.66 29.77
C GLN A 137 -19.54 61.68 31.28
N HIS A 138 -18.32 61.18 31.61
CA HIS A 138 -17.25 61.64 32.56
C HIS A 138 -17.54 62.01 34.04
N PRO A 139 -16.62 61.73 35.02
CA PRO A 139 -15.36 62.48 35.16
C PRO A 139 -14.10 61.75 35.70
N VAL A 140 -12.95 62.41 35.47
CA VAL A 140 -11.57 62.07 35.84
C VAL A 140 -11.10 62.91 37.04
N ALA A 141 -10.30 62.33 37.95
CA ALA A 141 -9.45 63.08 38.89
C ALA A 141 -8.09 62.36 39.14
N LYS A 142 -7.05 63.18 39.27
CA LYS A 142 -5.59 62.93 39.35
C LYS A 142 -5.13 62.06 40.55
N VAL A 143 -3.97 61.38 40.43
CA VAL A 143 -2.69 61.61 41.17
C VAL A 143 -1.61 60.55 40.83
N GLN A 144 -0.50 61.06 40.29
CA GLN A 144 0.94 60.69 40.30
C GLN A 144 1.49 59.38 40.94
N PRO A 145 2.44 58.68 40.27
CA PRO A 145 3.40 57.77 40.91
C PRO A 145 4.86 58.33 40.96
N PRO A 146 5.73 57.80 41.84
CA PRO A 146 7.05 58.38 42.15
C PRO A 146 8.18 57.86 41.25
N ALA A 147 9.22 58.69 41.14
CA ALA A 147 10.49 58.40 40.49
C ALA A 147 11.43 57.55 41.35
N THR A 148 12.24 56.69 40.72
CA THR A 148 13.64 56.45 41.10
C THR A 148 14.43 55.98 39.88
N THR A 149 15.65 56.51 39.81
CA THR A 149 16.65 56.49 38.73
C THR A 149 17.55 55.26 38.77
N SER A 150 17.95 54.73 37.62
CA SER A 150 19.22 54.00 37.46
C SER A 150 19.67 54.07 36.00
N ASP A 151 20.85 54.65 35.79
CA ASP A 151 21.54 54.86 34.53
C ASP A 151 21.85 53.55 33.78
N GLN A 152 21.55 53.52 32.47
CA GLN A 152 22.17 52.58 31.53
C GLN A 152 22.53 53.36 30.25
N PRO A 153 23.82 53.36 29.82
CA PRO A 153 24.27 54.20 28.72
C PRO A 153 23.77 53.68 27.36
N ALA A 154 23.40 54.64 26.50
CA ALA A 154 22.86 54.42 25.16
C ALA A 154 23.86 53.69 24.23
N PRO A 155 23.40 52.66 23.48
CA PRO A 155 24.24 51.97 22.51
C PRO A 155 24.54 52.87 21.29
N ALA A 156 25.80 52.81 20.86
CA ALA A 156 26.34 53.59 19.74
C ALA A 156 25.68 53.22 18.40
N PRO A 157 25.48 54.19 17.49
CA PRO A 157 24.85 53.96 16.18
C PRO A 157 25.73 53.07 15.28
N ALA A 158 25.07 52.12 14.62
CA ALA A 158 25.69 51.15 13.71
C ALA A 158 26.39 51.85 12.52
N PRO A 159 27.60 51.42 12.12
CA PRO A 159 28.34 51.99 11.00
C PRO A 159 27.66 51.71 9.66
N ALA A 160 27.67 52.72 8.78
CA ALA A 160 27.13 52.67 7.44
C ALA A 160 27.83 51.59 6.58
N PRO A 161 27.10 50.85 5.73
CA PRO A 161 27.67 49.80 4.88
C PRO A 161 28.71 50.36 3.89
N ALA A 162 29.84 49.66 3.79
CA ALA A 162 30.89 49.97 2.81
C ALA A 162 30.40 49.71 1.37
N PRO A 163 30.78 50.56 0.39
CA PRO A 163 30.37 50.41 -1.00
C PRO A 163 30.91 49.12 -1.64
N ALA A 164 30.04 48.46 -2.41
CA ALA A 164 30.33 47.21 -3.10
C ALA A 164 31.52 47.31 -4.07
N PRO A 165 32.45 46.33 -4.07
CA PRO A 165 33.58 46.31 -4.99
C PRO A 165 33.12 46.10 -6.44
N ALA A 166 33.76 46.84 -7.35
CA ALA A 166 33.50 46.80 -8.78
C ALA A 166 33.81 45.41 -9.38
N PRO A 167 32.99 44.92 -10.34
CA PRO A 167 33.15 43.59 -10.94
C PRO A 167 34.48 43.45 -11.69
N ALA A 168 35.14 42.31 -11.47
CA ALA A 168 36.36 41.92 -12.14
C ALA A 168 36.12 41.67 -13.66
N PRO A 169 37.06 42.05 -14.54
CA PRO A 169 36.92 41.88 -15.99
C PRO A 169 36.87 40.39 -16.39
N ALA A 170 36.01 40.11 -17.37
CA ALA A 170 35.77 38.79 -17.92
C ALA A 170 37.05 38.12 -18.46
N PRO A 171 37.28 36.81 -18.19
CA PRO A 171 38.38 36.06 -18.77
C PRO A 171 38.29 35.97 -20.31
N ALA A 172 39.42 36.16 -20.97
CA ALA A 172 39.55 36.04 -22.42
C ALA A 172 39.28 34.58 -22.89
N PRO A 173 38.67 34.39 -24.07
CA PRO A 173 38.32 33.07 -24.60
C PRO A 173 39.55 32.20 -24.88
N ALA A 174 39.47 30.94 -24.46
CA ALA A 174 40.47 29.91 -24.72
C ALA A 174 40.55 29.58 -26.23
N PRO A 175 41.75 29.32 -26.78
CA PRO A 175 41.95 29.04 -28.20
C PRO A 175 41.37 27.69 -28.63
N ALA A 176 40.80 27.68 -29.84
CA ALA A 176 40.19 26.52 -30.48
C ALA A 176 41.22 25.40 -30.73
N PRO A 177 40.85 24.12 -30.50
CA PRO A 177 41.72 22.97 -30.78
C PRO A 177 41.94 22.78 -32.29
N ALA A 178 43.19 22.49 -32.65
CA ALA A 178 43.64 22.23 -34.01
C ALA A 178 43.10 20.89 -34.55
N PRO A 179 42.79 20.80 -35.87
CA PRO A 179 42.29 19.58 -36.48
C PRO A 179 43.38 18.51 -36.61
N ALA A 180 43.05 17.28 -36.22
CA ALA A 180 43.88 16.09 -36.46
C ALA A 180 43.80 15.63 -37.93
N PRO A 181 44.85 14.97 -38.46
CA PRO A 181 45.05 14.80 -39.90
C PRO A 181 44.31 13.61 -40.51
N ASN A 182 43.76 13.84 -41.71
CA ASN A 182 43.26 12.82 -42.63
C ASN A 182 44.41 11.90 -43.08
N ALA A 183 44.28 10.61 -42.83
CA ALA A 183 45.05 9.57 -43.50
C ALA A 183 44.17 8.87 -44.54
N SER A 184 44.58 9.04 -45.79
CA SER A 184 44.01 8.52 -47.02
C SER A 184 44.62 7.16 -47.39
N SER A 185 43.84 6.40 -48.16
CA SER A 185 44.25 5.43 -49.18
C SER A 185 44.83 4.06 -48.77
N GLY A 186 44.19 3.00 -49.27
CA GLY A 186 44.73 1.64 -49.24
C GLY A 186 43.84 0.52 -49.78
N GLU A 187 43.10 0.72 -50.87
CA GLU A 187 42.80 -0.36 -51.85
C GLU A 187 43.91 -0.33 -52.93
N PRO A 188 44.18 -1.36 -53.77
CA PRO A 188 43.24 -2.39 -54.29
C PRO A 188 43.87 -3.81 -54.46
N VAL A 189 43.12 -4.77 -55.04
CA VAL A 189 43.50 -5.54 -56.28
C VAL A 189 42.67 -6.84 -56.49
N VAL A 190 41.85 -6.84 -57.56
CA VAL A 190 41.61 -7.86 -58.64
C VAL A 190 40.83 -9.16 -58.27
N THR A 191 39.54 -9.36 -58.61
CA THR A 191 38.84 -9.76 -59.90
C THR A 191 39.18 -11.16 -60.47
N PRO A 192 38.40 -11.79 -61.41
CA PRO A 192 37.01 -11.59 -61.93
C PRO A 192 36.21 -12.92 -62.19
N VAL A 193 35.10 -12.83 -62.98
CA VAL A 193 34.50 -13.81 -63.96
C VAL A 193 33.22 -14.50 -63.45
N LEU A 194 32.03 -14.52 -64.10
CA LEU A 194 31.50 -14.01 -65.39
C LEU A 194 29.94 -14.17 -65.39
N GLU A 195 29.23 -13.33 -66.17
CA GLU A 195 28.10 -13.66 -67.11
C GLU A 195 26.81 -14.35 -66.58
N THR A 196 25.56 -14.01 -66.92
CA THR A 196 24.95 -13.28 -68.07
C THR A 196 23.45 -12.99 -67.77
N LEU A 197 22.96 -11.80 -68.19
CA LEU A 197 21.68 -11.39 -68.85
C LEU A 197 20.46 -12.38 -68.87
N ALA A 198 19.18 -12.00 -68.98
CA ALA A 198 18.39 -10.75 -68.96
C ALA A 198 16.89 -11.13 -69.21
N SER A 199 15.98 -10.22 -68.81
CA SER A 199 14.65 -9.90 -69.41
C SER A 199 13.46 -10.89 -69.35
N ALA A 200 12.48 -10.56 -68.47
CA ALA A 200 11.07 -10.12 -68.70
C ALA A 200 10.16 -10.81 -69.77
N PRO A 201 8.82 -10.56 -69.79
CA PRO A 201 7.77 -10.55 -68.74
C PRO A 201 6.46 -11.27 -69.20
N GLY A 202 5.43 -11.38 -68.32
CA GLY A 202 4.02 -11.27 -68.74
C GLY A 202 3.04 -12.43 -68.52
N ASP A 203 1.92 -12.06 -67.87
CA ASP A 203 0.52 -12.33 -68.23
C ASP A 203 -0.23 -13.59 -67.75
N ASN A 204 -1.54 -13.38 -67.65
CA ASN A 204 -2.58 -13.97 -66.83
C ASN A 204 -3.16 -15.33 -67.29
N THR A 205 -4.07 -15.81 -66.42
CA THR A 205 -5.37 -16.50 -66.69
C THR A 205 -5.45 -18.03 -66.73
N GLU A 206 -6.30 -18.51 -65.82
CA GLU A 206 -7.41 -19.47 -66.00
C GLU A 206 -7.21 -21.01 -65.94
N LEU A 207 -8.05 -21.58 -65.03
CA LEU A 207 -8.89 -22.79 -65.14
C LEU A 207 -8.34 -24.19 -64.77
N ARG A 208 -8.99 -24.73 -63.72
CA ARG A 208 -9.63 -26.06 -63.56
C ARG A 208 -8.86 -27.32 -63.99
N ASP A 209 -8.64 -28.21 -63.03
CA ASP A 209 -9.11 -29.61 -62.93
C ASP A 209 -8.33 -30.30 -61.78
N GLU A 210 -8.97 -30.82 -60.72
CA GLU A 210 -9.63 -32.14 -60.58
C GLU A 210 -8.74 -33.07 -59.72
N PHE A 211 -9.31 -33.70 -58.68
CA PHE A 211 -8.91 -34.93 -57.95
C PHE A 211 -9.49 -34.85 -56.51
N ASP A 212 -10.71 -35.35 -56.26
CA ASP A 212 -11.10 -36.75 -55.95
C ASP A 212 -10.86 -37.09 -54.46
N TYR A 213 -11.93 -37.07 -53.66
CA TYR A 213 -11.96 -37.42 -52.24
C TYR A 213 -12.89 -38.62 -52.07
N ASP A 214 -12.33 -39.72 -51.57
CA ASP A 214 -12.97 -41.03 -51.42
C ASP A 214 -13.74 -41.13 -50.08
N ASP A 215 -14.89 -41.79 -50.13
CA ASP A 215 -16.06 -41.57 -49.25
C ASP A 215 -16.33 -42.77 -48.29
N ASP A 216 -15.26 -43.33 -47.68
CA ASP A 216 -15.33 -44.66 -47.04
C ASP A 216 -15.02 -44.74 -45.53
N ASP A 217 -14.92 -43.60 -44.82
CA ASP A 217 -14.62 -43.59 -43.36
C ASP A 217 -15.84 -43.25 -42.47
N TRP A 218 -16.95 -42.82 -43.07
CA TRP A 218 -18.16 -42.39 -42.35
C TRP A 218 -19.12 -43.55 -42.00
N ILE A 219 -19.10 -44.67 -42.75
CA ILE A 219 -20.05 -45.79 -42.54
C ILE A 219 -19.54 -46.85 -41.52
N LYS A 220 -18.24 -46.86 -41.18
CA LYS A 220 -17.70 -47.76 -40.15
C LYS A 220 -17.99 -47.32 -38.72
N LYS A 221 -18.36 -46.06 -38.48
CA LYS A 221 -18.56 -45.52 -37.13
C LYS A 221 -19.96 -45.72 -36.55
N GLN A 222 -20.96 -46.05 -37.38
CA GLN A 222 -22.35 -46.19 -36.92
C GLN A 222 -22.81 -47.64 -36.65
N LYS A 223 -22.04 -48.66 -37.05
CA LYS A 223 -22.44 -50.06 -36.92
C LYS A 223 -21.92 -50.77 -35.64
N TRP A 224 -21.32 -50.04 -34.72
CA TRP A 224 -20.80 -50.59 -33.46
C TRP A 224 -21.62 -50.19 -32.21
N LEU A 225 -22.69 -49.42 -32.39
CA LEU A 225 -23.45 -48.78 -31.30
C LEU A 225 -24.88 -49.30 -31.10
N ALA A 226 -25.28 -50.41 -31.73
CA ALA A 226 -26.70 -50.79 -31.78
C ALA A 226 -27.07 -52.18 -31.22
N GLU A 227 -26.17 -52.97 -30.63
CA GLU A 227 -26.57 -54.32 -30.21
C GLU A 227 -25.72 -54.89 -29.07
N SER A 228 -26.01 -54.48 -27.82
CA SER A 228 -26.02 -55.35 -26.64
C SER A 228 -26.42 -54.57 -25.37
N GLU A 229 -27.72 -54.50 -25.09
CA GLU A 229 -28.27 -54.28 -23.75
C GLU A 229 -28.45 -55.65 -23.06
N GLU A 230 -28.00 -55.82 -21.81
CA GLU A 230 -28.87 -56.10 -20.63
C GLU A 230 -28.03 -56.33 -19.34
N GLU A 231 -28.19 -55.37 -18.42
CA GLU A 231 -28.45 -55.49 -16.98
C GLU A 231 -27.45 -56.16 -16.01
N VAL A 232 -26.53 -55.34 -15.47
CA VAL A 232 -26.08 -55.28 -14.05
C VAL A 232 -25.67 -53.83 -13.77
N GLU A 233 -25.98 -53.26 -12.60
CA GLU A 233 -25.75 -51.85 -12.21
C GLU A 233 -24.35 -51.30 -12.63
N PRO A 234 -24.25 -50.06 -13.14
CA PRO A 234 -22.99 -49.53 -13.66
C PRO A 234 -22.00 -49.14 -12.55
N PRO A 235 -20.69 -49.35 -12.74
CA PRO A 235 -19.67 -48.69 -11.91
C PRO A 235 -19.68 -47.16 -12.16
N PRO A 236 -19.26 -46.36 -11.18
CA PRO A 236 -19.27 -44.89 -11.27
C PRO A 236 -18.49 -44.37 -12.50
N THR A 237 -18.93 -43.24 -13.04
CA THR A 237 -18.37 -42.64 -14.26
C THR A 237 -16.97 -42.03 -14.04
N ALA A 238 -16.18 -41.89 -15.11
CA ALA A 238 -14.85 -41.28 -15.05
C ALA A 238 -14.85 -39.80 -14.58
N GLU A 239 -15.99 -39.13 -14.69
CA GLU A 239 -16.22 -37.76 -14.23
C GLU A 239 -16.53 -37.72 -12.72
N GLU A 240 -17.29 -38.69 -12.21
CA GLU A 240 -17.55 -38.88 -10.76
C GLU A 240 -16.29 -39.35 -9.98
N ALA A 241 -15.43 -40.16 -10.60
CA ALA A 241 -14.13 -40.55 -10.02
C ALA A 241 -13.16 -39.36 -9.93
N ALA A 242 -13.18 -38.44 -10.90
CA ALA A 242 -12.34 -37.25 -10.94
C ALA A 242 -12.83 -36.11 -10.04
N GLU A 243 -14.10 -36.07 -9.66
CA GLU A 243 -14.65 -35.16 -8.64
C GLU A 243 -14.35 -35.64 -7.20
N LEU A 244 -14.36 -36.95 -6.94
CA LEU A 244 -13.98 -37.53 -5.64
C LEU A 244 -12.46 -37.40 -5.36
N GLU A 245 -11.62 -37.50 -6.40
CA GLU A 245 -10.17 -37.33 -6.32
C GLU A 245 -9.76 -35.85 -6.10
N ARG A 246 -10.54 -34.90 -6.63
CA ARG A 246 -10.42 -33.44 -6.41
C ARG A 246 -10.94 -32.97 -5.03
N ALA A 247 -11.82 -33.73 -4.40
CA ALA A 247 -12.36 -33.46 -3.06
C ALA A 247 -11.48 -34.03 -1.93
N ILE A 248 -10.71 -35.10 -2.17
CA ILE A 248 -9.79 -35.70 -1.18
C ILE A 248 -8.42 -35.00 -1.13
N HIS A 249 -7.92 -34.45 -2.24
CA HIS A 249 -6.60 -33.77 -2.28
C HIS A 249 -6.60 -32.32 -1.77
N ARG A 250 -7.71 -31.58 -1.88
CA ARG A 250 -7.87 -30.21 -1.34
C ARG A 250 -8.25 -30.14 0.15
N HIS A 251 -8.67 -31.26 0.74
CA HIS A 251 -9.11 -31.32 2.14
C HIS A 251 -8.06 -31.88 3.12
N LYS A 252 -6.93 -32.42 2.64
CA LYS A 252 -5.83 -32.91 3.49
C LYS A 252 -4.69 -31.89 3.67
N ALA A 253 -4.37 -31.10 2.65
CA ALA A 253 -3.22 -30.20 2.68
C ALA A 253 -3.40 -28.96 3.58
N SER A 254 -4.61 -28.41 3.69
CA SER A 254 -4.93 -27.16 4.40
C SER A 254 -5.31 -27.36 5.88
N PHE A 255 -5.87 -28.52 6.26
CA PHE A 255 -5.99 -28.95 7.66
C PHE A 255 -4.58 -29.17 8.28
N LEU A 256 -3.64 -29.63 7.47
CA LEU A 256 -2.23 -29.83 7.82
C LEU A 256 -1.44 -28.52 7.99
N TRP A 257 -1.79 -27.43 7.30
CA TRP A 257 -1.19 -26.09 7.51
C TRP A 257 -1.72 -25.36 8.76
N GLY A 258 -2.96 -25.59 9.20
CA GLY A 258 -3.55 -24.88 10.35
C GLY A 258 -3.15 -25.44 11.71
N MET A 259 -3.03 -26.76 11.83
CA MET A 259 -2.53 -27.41 13.05
C MET A 259 -1.00 -27.26 13.20
N LEU A 260 -0.33 -27.04 12.07
CA LEU A 260 1.05 -26.59 11.94
C LEU A 260 1.35 -25.30 12.72
N VAL A 261 0.49 -24.29 12.59
CA VAL A 261 0.64 -23.02 13.29
C VAL A 261 0.34 -23.17 14.79
N ILE A 262 -0.56 -24.08 15.16
CA ILE A 262 -0.92 -24.39 16.56
C ILE A 262 0.29 -24.89 17.37
N LEU A 263 1.22 -25.64 16.77
CA LEU A 263 2.38 -26.19 17.50
C LEU A 263 3.65 -25.35 17.33
N LEU A 264 3.85 -24.70 16.18
CA LEU A 264 5.07 -23.95 15.84
C LEU A 264 5.37 -22.80 16.82
N ALA A 265 4.38 -22.08 17.34
CA ALA A 265 4.64 -20.90 18.18
C ALA A 265 4.76 -21.21 19.70
N ILE A 266 4.04 -22.22 20.18
CA ILE A 266 3.85 -22.48 21.62
C ILE A 266 5.02 -23.30 22.20
N SER A 267 5.61 -24.16 21.38
CA SER A 267 6.70 -25.08 21.76
C SER A 267 8.11 -24.49 21.58
N ILE A 268 8.31 -23.55 20.65
CA ILE A 268 9.62 -22.93 20.38
C ILE A 268 10.11 -22.06 21.56
N THR A 269 9.20 -21.51 22.37
CA THR A 269 9.54 -20.63 23.51
C THR A 269 9.37 -21.29 24.88
N ALA A 270 8.41 -22.21 25.04
CA ALA A 270 8.16 -22.86 26.33
C ALA A 270 9.17 -23.99 26.62
N GLY A 271 9.52 -24.80 25.61
CA GLY A 271 10.37 -25.99 25.79
C GLY A 271 11.87 -25.69 26.03
N THR A 272 12.39 -24.62 25.44
CA THR A 272 13.80 -24.20 25.62
C THR A 272 14.05 -23.52 26.96
N ILE A 273 13.02 -22.94 27.59
CA ILE A 273 13.12 -22.28 28.89
C ILE A 273 12.88 -23.29 30.02
N LEU A 274 11.87 -24.18 29.92
CA LEU A 274 11.48 -25.15 30.97
C LEU A 274 12.49 -26.28 31.29
N TRP A 275 13.63 -26.31 30.60
CA TRP A 275 14.60 -27.39 30.64
C TRP A 275 15.58 -27.36 31.84
N LEU A 276 15.73 -26.26 32.58
CA LEU A 276 16.75 -26.15 33.64
C LEU A 276 16.17 -26.08 35.06
N LYS A 277 15.91 -27.28 35.59
CA LYS A 277 15.98 -27.73 37.00
C LYS A 277 14.67 -28.18 37.65
N ARG A 278 14.82 -29.30 38.39
CA ARG A 278 13.81 -30.15 39.04
C ARG A 278 13.02 -29.62 40.28
N PRO A 279 13.11 -28.38 40.80
CA PRO A 279 12.33 -28.01 42.00
C PRO A 279 10.89 -27.52 41.76
N LEU A 280 10.42 -27.37 40.51
CA LEU A 280 9.14 -26.70 40.18
C LEU A 280 7.89 -27.59 40.17
N TRP A 281 7.99 -28.81 40.67
CA TRP A 281 7.01 -29.88 40.41
C TRP A 281 5.97 -30.08 41.52
N THR A 282 5.65 -29.03 42.27
CA THR A 282 4.59 -29.09 43.29
C THR A 282 3.32 -28.41 42.76
N PRO A 283 2.21 -29.14 42.57
CA PRO A 283 0.93 -28.52 42.25
C PRO A 283 0.53 -27.59 43.40
N VAL A 284 0.31 -26.32 43.10
CA VAL A 284 -0.26 -25.34 44.04
C VAL A 284 -1.57 -24.89 43.44
N ALA A 285 -2.66 -25.18 44.14
CA ALA A 285 -4.01 -24.75 43.79
C ALA A 285 -4.07 -23.22 43.67
N ALA A 286 -4.90 -22.72 42.76
CA ALA A 286 -5.16 -21.30 42.58
C ALA A 286 -5.46 -20.64 43.94
N SER A 287 -4.82 -19.49 44.21
CA SER A 287 -5.05 -18.74 45.45
C SER A 287 -6.48 -18.20 45.49
N GLU A 288 -7.04 -18.00 46.69
CA GLU A 288 -8.37 -17.38 46.84
C GLU A 288 -8.42 -15.99 46.18
N GLN A 289 -7.29 -15.29 46.14
CA GLN A 289 -7.12 -14.00 45.45
C GLN A 289 -7.25 -14.12 43.92
N ALA A 290 -6.69 -15.17 43.31
CA ALA A 290 -6.82 -15.41 41.87
C ALA A 290 -8.29 -15.62 41.45
N SER A 291 -9.09 -16.30 42.29
CA SER A 291 -10.53 -16.48 42.06
C SER A 291 -11.31 -15.16 42.16
N GLN A 292 -10.94 -14.29 43.11
CA GLN A 292 -11.54 -12.96 43.24
C GLN A 292 -11.20 -12.06 42.04
N LEU A 293 -9.97 -12.11 41.53
CA LEU A 293 -9.54 -11.36 40.33
C LEU A 293 -10.28 -11.84 39.08
N ALA A 294 -10.37 -13.16 38.88
CA ALA A 294 -11.15 -13.74 37.80
C ALA A 294 -12.63 -13.30 37.86
N SER A 295 -13.23 -13.28 39.05
CA SER A 295 -14.62 -12.84 39.26
C SER A 295 -14.82 -11.35 38.97
N ALA A 296 -13.83 -10.51 39.32
CA ALA A 296 -13.85 -9.09 39.01
C ALA A 296 -13.73 -8.84 37.49
N LEU A 297 -12.92 -9.62 36.77
CA LEU A 297 -12.77 -9.59 35.31
C LEU A 297 -14.03 -10.07 34.55
N ALA A 298 -14.80 -10.98 35.15
CA ALA A 298 -15.94 -11.68 34.56
C ALA A 298 -17.19 -10.80 34.38
N SER A 299 -17.09 -9.76 33.56
CA SER A 299 -18.24 -8.98 33.09
C SER A 299 -18.90 -9.64 31.86
N PRO A 300 -20.13 -9.23 31.47
CA PRO A 300 -20.82 -9.76 30.29
C PRO A 300 -20.05 -9.48 28.99
N SER A 301 -19.29 -8.38 28.93
CA SER A 301 -18.50 -7.98 27.76
C SER A 301 -17.12 -8.66 27.67
N LEU A 302 -16.73 -9.47 28.67
CA LEU A 302 -15.48 -10.23 28.64
C LEU A 302 -15.54 -11.25 27.50
N PHE A 303 -14.73 -11.06 26.46
CA PHE A 303 -14.66 -11.95 25.31
C PHE A 303 -13.53 -12.99 25.47
N GLY A 304 -12.37 -12.56 25.97
CA GLY A 304 -11.23 -13.43 26.19
C GLY A 304 -10.55 -13.16 27.53
N LEU A 305 -9.87 -14.16 28.07
CA LEU A 305 -9.14 -14.07 29.34
C LEU A 305 -7.82 -14.84 29.23
N ALA A 306 -6.72 -14.19 29.57
CA ALA A 306 -5.41 -14.84 29.67
C ALA A 306 -4.84 -14.68 31.08
N TYR A 307 -4.16 -15.72 31.55
CA TYR A 307 -3.53 -15.83 32.85
C TYR A 307 -2.09 -16.36 32.68
N LEU A 308 -1.16 -15.73 33.38
CA LEU A 308 0.25 -16.11 33.43
C LEU A 308 0.76 -16.05 34.87
N HIS A 309 1.30 -17.18 35.36
CA HIS A 309 1.99 -17.22 36.65
C HIS A 309 3.46 -16.80 36.50
N VAL A 310 3.72 -15.50 36.51
CA VAL A 310 5.02 -14.87 36.24
C VAL A 310 6.12 -15.34 37.19
N GLU A 311 5.83 -15.55 38.48
CA GLU A 311 6.82 -16.06 39.44
C GLU A 311 7.31 -17.47 39.07
N ARG A 312 6.41 -18.36 38.63
CA ARG A 312 6.81 -19.69 38.15
C ARG A 312 7.66 -19.58 36.90
N MET A 313 7.35 -18.65 35.99
CA MET A 313 8.16 -18.39 34.80
C MET A 313 9.55 -17.82 35.13
N HIS A 314 9.68 -16.96 36.15
CA HIS A 314 10.98 -16.40 36.54
C HIS A 314 11.93 -17.42 37.15
N ARG A 315 11.40 -18.37 37.93
CA ARG A 315 12.21 -19.48 38.47
C ARG A 315 12.79 -20.41 37.39
N VAL A 316 12.38 -20.22 36.14
CA VAL A 316 12.82 -20.99 34.99
C VAL A 316 13.96 -20.28 34.22
N LYS A 317 14.18 -18.96 34.40
CA LYS A 317 15.19 -18.18 33.65
C LYS A 317 16.12 -17.42 34.60
N ASP A 318 17.30 -17.99 34.86
CA ASP A 318 18.24 -17.50 35.90
C ASP A 318 19.02 -16.22 35.52
N ASP A 319 18.90 -15.68 34.28
CA ASP A 319 19.82 -14.61 33.87
C ASP A 319 19.27 -13.46 33.00
N GLN A 320 17.96 -13.41 32.65
CA GLN A 320 17.39 -12.19 32.03
C GLN A 320 15.91 -11.94 32.40
N PRO A 321 15.57 -10.77 32.99
CA PRO A 321 14.23 -10.43 33.49
C PRO A 321 13.18 -10.05 32.43
N ARG A 322 13.43 -10.31 31.14
CA ARG A 322 12.58 -9.85 30.02
C ARG A 322 11.29 -10.66 29.79
N THR A 323 10.77 -11.34 30.81
CA THR A 323 9.62 -12.26 30.66
C THR A 323 8.34 -11.52 30.22
N LEU A 324 8.15 -10.26 30.67
CA LEU A 324 7.01 -9.43 30.26
C LEU A 324 7.24 -8.69 28.94
N ALA A 325 8.48 -8.55 28.46
CA ALA A 325 8.77 -7.85 27.22
C ALA A 325 8.20 -8.56 25.98
N HIS A 326 7.90 -9.86 26.11
CA HIS A 326 7.24 -10.66 25.08
C HIS A 326 5.71 -10.67 25.19
N LEU A 327 5.13 -10.10 26.25
CA LEU A 327 3.68 -9.91 26.33
C LEU A 327 3.28 -8.68 25.50
N PRO A 328 2.13 -8.73 24.81
CA PRO A 328 1.59 -7.55 24.16
C PRO A 328 1.38 -6.46 25.21
N GLY A 329 2.00 -5.30 25.00
CA GLY A 329 1.84 -4.14 25.85
C GLY A 329 0.75 -3.20 25.38
N PRO A 330 0.40 -2.18 26.19
CA PRO A 330 -0.47 -1.09 25.78
C PRO A 330 -0.09 -0.48 24.44
N GLU A 331 1.18 -0.46 24.10
CA GLU A 331 1.73 -0.02 22.82
C GLU A 331 3.05 -0.75 22.56
N LYS A 332 3.58 -0.60 21.34
CA LYS A 332 4.84 -1.21 20.94
C LYS A 332 5.95 -0.82 21.93
N GLU A 333 6.67 -1.83 22.42
CA GLU A 333 7.79 -1.69 23.35
C GLU A 333 7.45 -1.01 24.70
N PHE A 334 6.18 -0.93 25.10
CA PHE A 334 5.78 -0.29 26.36
C PHE A 334 6.53 -0.89 27.57
N TRP A 335 6.49 -2.21 27.73
CA TRP A 335 7.17 -2.92 28.83
C TRP A 335 8.69 -2.78 28.76
N ALA A 336 9.26 -2.85 27.55
CA ALA A 336 10.70 -2.73 27.33
C ALA A 336 11.23 -1.33 27.69
N ARG A 337 10.46 -0.26 27.40
CA ARG A 337 10.82 1.11 27.80
C ARG A 337 10.74 1.34 29.30
N MET A 338 9.78 0.73 29.98
CA MET A 338 9.72 0.76 31.45
C MET A 338 10.93 0.05 32.07
N GLU A 339 11.29 -1.12 31.55
CA GLU A 339 12.46 -1.87 31.99
C GLU A 339 13.76 -1.07 31.75
N ALA A 340 13.89 -0.43 30.58
CA ALA A 340 15.03 0.44 30.26
C ALA A 340 15.13 1.66 31.18
N ALA A 341 14.01 2.13 31.75
CA ALA A 341 13.96 3.18 32.76
C ALA A 341 14.23 2.67 34.20
N GLY A 342 14.59 1.40 34.36
CA GLY A 342 14.87 0.77 35.65
C GLY A 342 13.64 0.22 36.38
N ILE A 343 12.46 0.21 35.74
CA ILE A 343 11.23 -0.39 36.29
C ILE A 343 11.13 -1.84 35.79
N ASP A 344 11.77 -2.75 36.51
CA ASP A 344 11.78 -4.19 36.20
C ASP A 344 10.44 -4.84 36.62
N LEU A 345 9.42 -4.66 35.78
CA LEU A 345 8.10 -5.26 36.01
C LEU A 345 8.14 -6.79 36.00
N GLY A 346 9.12 -7.39 35.32
CA GLY A 346 9.31 -8.84 35.29
C GLY A 346 9.51 -9.38 36.71
N LYS A 347 10.47 -8.83 37.45
CA LYS A 347 10.75 -9.23 38.84
C LYS A 347 9.67 -8.80 39.83
N GLN A 348 8.99 -7.69 39.55
CA GLN A 348 7.97 -7.14 40.44
C GLN A 348 6.64 -7.90 40.35
N THR A 349 6.35 -8.55 39.21
CA THR A 349 5.08 -9.21 38.95
C THR A 349 5.12 -10.69 39.36
N ARG A 350 4.14 -11.11 40.18
CA ARG A 350 3.89 -12.50 40.55
C ARG A 350 2.94 -13.20 39.59
N GLU A 351 1.86 -12.52 39.24
CA GLU A 351 0.81 -13.00 38.33
C GLU A 351 0.43 -11.89 37.35
N ALA A 352 0.17 -12.26 36.10
CA ALA A 352 -0.30 -11.35 35.08
C ALA A 352 -1.59 -11.88 34.47
N TRP A 353 -2.56 -11.00 34.32
CA TRP A 353 -3.86 -11.26 33.74
C TRP A 353 -4.11 -10.28 32.60
N VAL A 354 -4.77 -10.76 31.55
CA VAL A 354 -5.23 -9.91 30.45
C VAL A 354 -6.68 -10.27 30.13
N GLY A 355 -7.59 -9.32 30.36
CA GLY A 355 -8.99 -9.42 29.92
C GLY A 355 -9.15 -8.74 28.56
N PHE A 356 -9.86 -9.37 27.63
CA PHE A 356 -10.21 -8.78 26.34
C PHE A 356 -11.70 -8.49 26.32
N TYR A 357 -12.08 -7.23 26.14
CA TYR A 357 -13.47 -6.78 26.12
C TYR A 357 -13.88 -6.34 24.71
N GLY A 358 -15.07 -6.74 24.27
CA GLY A 358 -15.63 -6.29 23.00
C GLY A 358 -16.50 -5.04 23.18
N GLN A 359 -16.14 -3.93 22.53
CA GLN A 359 -16.97 -2.71 22.48
C GLN A 359 -16.79 -2.02 21.12
N GLN A 360 -17.90 -1.61 20.48
CA GLN A 360 -17.88 -0.92 19.17
C GLN A 360 -17.07 -1.66 18.09
N GLN A 361 -17.25 -2.99 17.97
CA GLN A 361 -16.51 -3.84 17.02
C GLN A 361 -14.98 -3.83 17.17
N ARG A 362 -14.45 -3.36 18.31
CA ARG A 362 -13.01 -3.39 18.62
C ARG A 362 -12.74 -4.17 19.90
N LEU A 363 -11.64 -4.91 19.93
CA LEU A 363 -11.14 -5.58 21.13
C LEU A 363 -10.31 -4.59 21.96
N GLN A 364 -10.67 -4.44 23.23
CA GLN A 364 -9.97 -3.57 24.18
C GLN A 364 -9.36 -4.43 25.30
N PRO A 365 -8.02 -4.51 25.38
CA PRO A 365 -7.33 -5.25 26.43
C PRO A 365 -7.29 -4.47 27.76
N LEU A 366 -7.37 -5.22 28.87
CA LEU A 366 -7.16 -4.76 30.24
C LEU A 366 -6.06 -5.63 30.86
N TRP A 367 -4.90 -5.04 31.13
CA TRP A 367 -3.78 -5.71 31.79
C TRP A 367 -3.87 -5.52 33.30
N ILE A 368 -3.74 -6.61 34.05
CA ILE A 368 -3.66 -6.59 35.52
C ILE A 368 -2.42 -7.37 35.93
N LEU A 369 -1.47 -6.67 36.53
CA LEU A 369 -0.27 -7.26 37.12
C LEU A 369 -0.41 -7.23 38.64
N GLU A 370 -0.28 -8.39 39.27
CA GLU A 370 -0.23 -8.57 40.72
C GLU A 370 1.21 -8.78 41.14
N GLY A 371 1.68 -8.08 42.17
CA GLY A 371 3.10 -8.02 42.45
C GLY A 371 3.49 -7.12 43.62
N GLN A 372 4.70 -6.59 43.53
CA GLN A 372 5.23 -5.57 44.43
C GLN A 372 5.73 -4.40 43.59
N PHE A 373 4.92 -3.35 43.50
CA PHE A 373 5.19 -2.20 42.65
C PHE A 373 5.55 -0.96 43.47
N GLN A 374 6.22 -0.01 42.83
CA GLN A 374 6.53 1.30 43.41
C GLN A 374 5.68 2.39 42.74
N PRO A 375 4.51 2.76 43.29
CA PRO A 375 3.58 3.65 42.60
C PRO A 375 4.17 4.99 42.22
N VAL A 376 5.03 5.55 43.08
CA VAL A 376 5.71 6.84 42.85
C VAL A 376 6.60 6.78 41.60
N VAL A 377 7.35 5.70 41.42
CA VAL A 377 8.27 5.55 40.28
C VAL A 377 7.51 5.35 38.98
N ILE A 378 6.47 4.51 38.99
CA ILE A 378 5.64 4.24 37.79
C ILE A 378 4.86 5.50 37.39
N LYS A 379 4.26 6.22 38.35
CA LYS A 379 3.56 7.48 38.08
C LYS A 379 4.49 8.54 37.51
N ALA A 380 5.69 8.71 38.08
CA ALA A 380 6.68 9.66 37.57
C ALA A 380 7.11 9.32 36.14
N TRP A 381 7.31 8.04 35.82
CA TRP A 381 7.62 7.60 34.48
C TRP A 381 6.48 7.89 33.48
N LEU A 382 5.23 7.61 33.85
CA LEU A 382 4.07 7.94 33.00
C LEU A 382 3.96 9.45 32.75
N GLN A 383 4.15 10.27 33.79
CA GLN A 383 4.14 11.73 33.69
C GLN A 383 5.27 12.28 32.80
N GLN A 384 6.41 11.58 32.71
CA GLN A 384 7.55 11.97 31.88
C GLN A 384 7.36 11.62 30.40
N HIS A 385 6.66 10.52 30.11
CA HIS A 385 6.59 9.95 28.77
C HIS A 385 5.24 10.12 28.06
N TYR A 386 4.18 10.49 28.79
CA TYR A 386 2.82 10.62 28.26
C TYR A 386 2.18 11.94 28.66
N GLN A 387 1.16 12.34 27.90
CA GLN A 387 0.31 13.45 28.27
C GLN A 387 -0.68 12.99 29.33
N ILE A 388 -0.65 13.63 30.50
CA ILE A 388 -1.57 13.32 31.61
C ILE A 388 -2.81 14.20 31.51
N GLU A 389 -3.97 13.56 31.45
CA GLU A 389 -5.27 14.22 31.35
C GLU A 389 -5.91 14.40 32.73
N ALA A 390 -5.72 13.41 33.60
CA ALA A 390 -6.17 13.44 34.98
C ALA A 390 -5.26 12.57 35.84
N ASP A 391 -4.94 13.02 37.05
CA ASP A 391 -4.31 12.21 38.09
C ASP A 391 -5.21 12.24 39.33
N THR A 392 -5.91 11.14 39.57
CA THR A 392 -6.89 11.02 40.65
C THR A 392 -6.49 9.87 41.59
N PRO A 393 -7.09 9.77 42.78
CA PRO A 393 -6.93 8.59 43.63
C PRO A 393 -7.38 7.29 42.95
N GLN A 394 -8.25 7.37 41.94
CA GLN A 394 -8.79 6.22 41.20
C GLN A 394 -7.88 5.77 40.04
N GLY A 395 -6.85 6.55 39.69
CA GLY A 395 -5.92 6.24 38.61
C GLY A 395 -5.40 7.48 37.89
N ILE A 396 -4.38 7.27 37.06
CA ILE A 396 -3.81 8.27 36.15
C ILE A 396 -4.33 8.00 34.74
N ILE A 397 -4.96 9.01 34.13
CA ILE A 397 -5.45 8.97 32.75
C ILE A 397 -4.39 9.63 31.86
N PHE A 398 -3.97 8.91 30.84
CA PHE A 398 -2.87 9.33 29.97
C PHE A 398 -3.12 8.94 28.51
N SER A 399 -2.51 9.69 27.60
CA SER A 399 -2.45 9.38 26.17
C SER A 399 -1.04 9.61 25.63
N GLY A 400 -0.66 8.81 24.64
CA GLY A 400 0.55 8.99 23.85
C GLY A 400 0.27 9.78 22.57
N VAL A 401 1.32 10.04 21.82
CA VAL A 401 1.24 10.57 20.47
C VAL A 401 1.93 9.57 19.55
N ASP A 402 1.24 9.13 18.50
CA ASP A 402 1.88 8.40 17.42
C ASP A 402 2.87 9.32 16.74
N ILE A 403 4.16 9.01 16.84
CA ILE A 403 5.23 9.83 16.28
C ILE A 403 5.27 9.81 14.74
N GLN A 404 4.66 8.82 14.10
CA GLN A 404 4.60 8.74 12.63
C GLN A 404 3.50 9.64 12.07
N HIS A 405 2.32 9.60 12.68
CA HIS A 405 1.13 10.33 12.20
C HIS A 405 0.85 11.62 12.98
N CYS A 406 1.58 11.85 14.07
CA CYS A 406 1.31 12.92 15.04
C CYS A 406 -0.11 12.91 15.63
N GLU A 407 -0.77 11.75 15.57
CA GLU A 407 -2.12 11.56 16.11
C GLU A 407 -2.07 11.15 17.57
N ARG A 408 -3.08 11.59 18.33
CA ARG A 408 -3.21 11.21 19.74
C ARG A 408 -3.66 9.75 19.81
N THR A 409 -2.94 8.93 20.56
CA THR A 409 -3.38 7.55 20.79
C THR A 409 -4.66 7.55 21.63
N PRO A 410 -5.50 6.50 21.55
CA PRO A 410 -6.64 6.32 22.45
C PRO A 410 -6.23 6.50 23.92
N VAL A 411 -7.09 7.17 24.67
CA VAL A 411 -6.86 7.47 26.09
C VAL A 411 -6.83 6.17 26.90
N LYS A 412 -5.88 6.07 27.82
CA LYS A 412 -5.70 4.93 28.72
C LYS A 412 -5.78 5.40 30.16
N SER A 413 -6.11 4.48 31.06
CA SER A 413 -6.04 4.68 32.50
C SER A 413 -5.11 3.66 33.12
N ALA A 414 -4.37 4.08 34.13
CA ALA A 414 -3.53 3.24 34.97
C ALA A 414 -3.93 3.39 36.44
N TYR A 415 -4.37 2.31 37.08
CA TYR A 415 -4.47 2.22 38.53
C TYR A 415 -3.21 1.57 39.09
N ILE A 416 -2.55 2.24 40.02
CA ILE A 416 -1.23 1.84 40.51
C ILE A 416 -1.24 1.83 42.03
N SER A 417 -1.05 0.66 42.63
CA SER A 417 -0.88 0.45 44.07
C SER A 417 0.40 -0.33 44.36
N GLU A 418 0.74 -0.51 45.64
CA GLU A 418 1.92 -1.32 46.02
C GLU A 418 1.80 -2.80 45.62
N GLN A 419 0.57 -3.28 45.40
CA GLN A 419 0.29 -4.69 45.11
C GLN A 419 -0.20 -4.93 43.69
N ARG A 420 -0.71 -3.90 43.01
CA ARG A 420 -1.38 -4.06 41.71
C ARG A 420 -1.08 -2.92 40.76
N LEU A 421 -0.85 -3.28 39.49
CA LEU A 421 -0.86 -2.38 38.36
C LEU A 421 -1.97 -2.80 37.39
N VAL A 422 -2.94 -1.94 37.16
CA VAL A 422 -4.02 -2.16 36.17
C VAL A 422 -3.88 -1.11 35.08
N ILE A 423 -3.84 -1.51 33.82
CA ILE A 423 -3.75 -0.61 32.66
C ILE A 423 -4.80 -1.03 31.62
N GLY A 424 -5.52 -0.07 31.02
CA GLY A 424 -6.49 -0.34 29.96
C GLY A 424 -7.29 0.91 29.60
N ALA A 425 -8.42 0.75 28.91
CA ALA A 425 -9.34 1.88 28.69
C ALA A 425 -9.94 2.34 30.04
N PRO A 426 -10.16 3.66 30.24
CA PRO A 426 -10.65 4.21 31.50
C PRO A 426 -11.89 3.51 32.06
N GLU A 427 -12.85 3.18 31.22
CA GLU A 427 -14.09 2.49 31.55
C GLU A 427 -13.86 1.07 32.08
N PHE A 428 -12.91 0.32 31.51
CA PHE A 428 -12.60 -1.05 31.96
C PHE A 428 -11.79 -1.07 33.24
N VAL A 429 -10.87 -0.11 33.42
CA VAL A 429 -10.13 0.04 34.69
C VAL A 429 -11.08 0.40 35.83
N ALA A 430 -11.99 1.35 35.60
CA ALA A 430 -13.00 1.75 36.59
C ALA A 430 -13.97 0.60 36.91
N MET A 431 -14.47 -0.10 35.89
CA MET A 431 -15.33 -1.26 36.07
C MET A 431 -14.65 -2.37 36.88
N PHE A 432 -13.43 -2.75 36.51
CA PHE A 432 -12.67 -3.79 37.21
C PHE A 432 -12.44 -3.44 38.68
N ASN A 433 -11.97 -2.22 38.96
CA ASN A 433 -11.72 -1.77 40.34
C ASN A 433 -13.02 -1.74 41.17
N GLY A 434 -14.11 -1.20 40.62
CA GLY A 434 -15.40 -1.18 41.33
C GLY A 434 -15.96 -2.57 41.62
N ARG A 435 -15.81 -3.51 40.68
CA ARG A 435 -16.20 -4.93 40.89
C ARG A 435 -15.34 -5.61 41.94
N LEU A 436 -14.05 -5.32 41.95
CA LEU A 436 -13.13 -5.91 42.92
C LEU A 436 -13.37 -5.36 44.34
N GLU A 437 -13.58 -4.04 44.48
CA GLU A 437 -13.90 -3.40 45.77
C GLU A 437 -15.22 -3.91 46.37
N SER A 438 -16.21 -4.15 45.51
CA SER A 438 -17.52 -4.68 45.93
C SER A 438 -17.57 -6.21 46.09
N GLN A 439 -16.45 -6.91 45.82
CA GLN A 439 -16.39 -8.38 45.78
C GLN A 439 -17.52 -8.97 44.91
N ALA A 440 -17.75 -8.34 43.75
CA ALA A 440 -18.82 -8.73 42.83
C ALA A 440 -18.65 -10.19 42.39
N ARG A 441 -19.76 -10.91 42.30
CA ARG A 441 -19.79 -12.24 41.71
C ARG A 441 -19.51 -12.16 40.20
N ALA A 442 -18.92 -13.21 39.66
CA ALA A 442 -18.75 -13.36 38.22
C ALA A 442 -20.13 -13.28 37.53
N GLU A 443 -20.31 -12.33 36.60
CA GLU A 443 -21.53 -12.20 35.81
C GLU A 443 -21.49 -13.12 34.59
N LYS A 444 -20.27 -13.39 34.10
CA LYS A 444 -20.00 -14.44 33.13
C LYS A 444 -19.61 -15.72 33.84
N ASP A 445 -20.17 -16.85 33.43
CA ASP A 445 -19.83 -18.14 34.01
C ASP A 445 -18.38 -18.52 33.69
N LEU A 446 -17.55 -18.58 34.73
CA LEU A 446 -16.14 -18.96 34.64
C LEU A 446 -15.87 -20.36 35.22
N SER A 447 -16.87 -21.08 35.69
CA SER A 447 -16.70 -22.35 36.40
C SER A 447 -15.86 -23.36 35.59
N GLY A 448 -16.24 -23.59 34.33
CA GLY A 448 -15.49 -24.48 33.44
C GLY A 448 -14.05 -24.04 33.18
N TRP A 449 -13.79 -22.73 33.09
CA TRP A 449 -12.43 -22.21 32.92
C TRP A 449 -11.60 -22.33 34.20
N GLN A 450 -12.18 -22.02 35.37
CA GLN A 450 -11.51 -22.13 36.67
C GLN A 450 -11.13 -23.58 36.98
N ASP A 451 -12.03 -24.52 36.71
CA ASP A 451 -11.78 -25.94 36.90
C ASP A 451 -10.66 -26.47 35.97
N TRP A 452 -10.65 -26.00 34.73
CA TRP A 452 -9.66 -26.40 33.73
C TRP A 452 -8.28 -25.73 33.92
N SER A 453 -8.25 -24.47 34.34
CA SER A 453 -7.02 -23.66 34.43
C SER A 453 -6.22 -23.86 35.73
N LYS A 454 -6.81 -24.48 36.76
CA LYS A 454 -6.23 -24.59 38.12
C LYS A 454 -4.82 -25.17 38.19
N ASP A 455 -4.47 -26.07 37.26
CA ASP A 455 -3.17 -26.76 37.22
C ASP A 455 -2.24 -26.19 36.13
N LYS A 456 -2.68 -25.15 35.41
CA LYS A 456 -1.95 -24.54 34.29
C LYS A 456 -1.00 -23.43 34.78
N MET A 457 0.17 -23.33 34.17
CA MET A 457 1.11 -22.21 34.39
C MET A 457 0.79 -21.00 33.51
N LEU A 458 0.25 -21.27 32.34
CA LEU A 458 -0.30 -20.31 31.39
C LEU A 458 -1.65 -20.89 30.94
N ALA A 459 -2.70 -20.07 31.01
CA ALA A 459 -4.02 -20.43 30.52
C ALA A 459 -4.63 -19.25 29.77
N ALA A 460 -5.28 -19.53 28.66
CA ALA A 460 -6.07 -18.59 27.90
C ALA A 460 -7.44 -19.21 27.62
N ALA A 461 -8.46 -18.36 27.61
CA ALA A 461 -9.83 -18.70 27.30
C ALA A 461 -10.43 -17.70 26.34
N LEU A 462 -11.23 -18.22 25.42
CA LEU A 462 -12.08 -17.46 24.53
C LEU A 462 -13.51 -17.92 24.76
N PHE A 463 -14.40 -16.99 25.09
CA PHE A 463 -15.77 -17.32 25.48
C PHE A 463 -16.74 -16.98 24.34
N HIS A 464 -17.65 -17.91 24.03
CA HIS A 464 -18.61 -17.80 22.94
C HIS A 464 -17.97 -17.40 21.60
N PRO A 465 -17.07 -18.24 21.05
CA PRO A 465 -16.34 -17.93 19.81
C PRO A 465 -17.25 -17.63 18.61
N GLY A 466 -18.47 -18.18 18.56
CA GLY A 466 -19.47 -17.87 17.54
C GLY A 466 -19.96 -16.41 17.54
N ASN A 467 -19.78 -15.68 18.65
CA ASN A 467 -20.17 -14.28 18.80
C ASN A 467 -18.97 -13.33 18.75
N SER A 468 -17.81 -13.76 18.23
CA SER A 468 -16.61 -12.94 18.21
C SER A 468 -16.80 -11.64 17.41
N PRO A 469 -16.33 -10.49 17.92
CA PRO A 469 -16.31 -9.24 17.14
C PRO A 469 -15.38 -9.32 15.92
N GLU A 470 -14.38 -10.21 15.95
CA GLU A 470 -13.50 -10.53 14.83
C GLU A 470 -13.87 -11.94 14.32
N ARG A 471 -14.52 -12.04 13.16
CA ARG A 471 -15.08 -13.32 12.65
C ARG A 471 -14.06 -14.44 12.38
N THR A 472 -12.76 -14.14 12.55
CA THR A 472 -11.61 -15.03 12.31
C THR A 472 -11.67 -16.34 13.10
N THR A 473 -12.19 -16.31 14.34
CA THR A 473 -12.27 -17.52 15.19
C THR A 473 -13.33 -18.50 14.68
N ALA A 474 -14.50 -17.99 14.29
CA ALA A 474 -15.58 -18.82 13.72
C ALA A 474 -15.14 -19.44 12.39
N MET A 475 -14.38 -18.68 11.59
CA MET A 475 -13.80 -19.17 10.33
C MET A 475 -12.73 -20.26 10.56
N ALA A 476 -11.90 -20.13 11.58
CA ALA A 476 -10.92 -21.16 11.93
C ALA A 476 -11.59 -22.48 12.34
N LEU A 477 -12.69 -22.41 13.10
CA LEU A 477 -13.47 -23.60 13.49
C LEU A 477 -14.21 -24.22 12.30
N SER A 478 -14.79 -23.41 11.41
CA SER A 478 -15.50 -23.92 10.23
C SER A 478 -14.58 -24.64 9.25
N ARG A 479 -13.30 -24.22 9.14
CA ARG A 479 -12.26 -24.94 8.38
C ARG A 479 -11.94 -26.33 8.94
N LEU A 480 -12.19 -26.57 10.22
CA LEU A 480 -12.12 -27.91 10.85
C LEU A 480 -13.45 -28.66 10.73
N SER A 481 -14.43 -28.10 10.02
CA SER A 481 -15.83 -28.53 9.95
C SER A 481 -16.50 -28.61 11.32
N ILE A 482 -16.06 -27.78 12.26
CA ILE A 482 -16.63 -27.68 13.61
C ILE A 482 -17.56 -26.47 13.62
N ASP A 483 -18.84 -26.68 13.92
CA ASP A 483 -19.79 -25.59 14.13
C ASP A 483 -19.42 -24.82 15.41
N ALA A 484 -19.27 -23.50 15.29
CA ALA A 484 -18.92 -22.61 16.39
C ALA A 484 -20.13 -22.29 17.29
N ALA A 485 -21.36 -22.44 16.79
CA ALA A 485 -22.59 -22.14 17.52
C ALA A 485 -22.76 -22.93 18.84
N PRO A 486 -22.52 -24.26 18.89
CA PRO A 486 -22.65 -25.01 20.14
C PRO A 486 -21.50 -24.79 21.13
N ILE A 487 -20.41 -24.11 20.75
CA ILE A 487 -19.21 -24.01 21.59
C ILE A 487 -19.37 -22.85 22.60
N SER A 488 -19.31 -23.18 23.88
CA SER A 488 -19.40 -22.20 24.97
C SER A 488 -18.05 -21.53 25.24
N ALA A 489 -16.94 -22.25 25.12
CA ALA A 489 -15.60 -21.69 25.26
C ALA A 489 -14.51 -22.53 24.56
N ILE A 490 -13.39 -21.86 24.25
CA ILE A 490 -12.13 -22.48 23.82
C ILE A 490 -11.08 -22.18 24.88
N TYR A 491 -10.39 -23.20 25.36
CA TYR A 491 -9.30 -23.09 26.31
C TYR A 491 -7.97 -23.50 25.65
N ALA A 492 -6.87 -22.86 26.05
CA ALA A 492 -5.51 -23.21 25.64
C ALA A 492 -4.54 -22.94 26.78
N GLY A 493 -3.55 -23.81 26.98
CA GLY A 493 -2.72 -23.68 28.19
C GLY A 493 -1.64 -24.74 28.32
N LEU A 494 -0.74 -24.49 29.26
CA LEU A 494 0.47 -25.28 29.50
C LEU A 494 0.50 -25.80 30.94
N GLU A 495 0.75 -27.10 31.11
CA GLU A 495 0.93 -27.74 32.41
C GLU A 495 2.22 -28.57 32.48
N PRO A 496 2.92 -28.58 33.62
CA PRO A 496 4.06 -29.47 33.84
C PRO A 496 3.60 -30.90 34.22
N ARG A 497 4.22 -31.94 33.63
CA ARG A 497 3.95 -33.37 33.88
C ARG A 497 5.09 -34.12 34.57
N LEU A 498 4.86 -34.59 35.79
CA LEU A 498 5.87 -35.17 36.70
C LEU A 498 6.62 -36.40 36.14
N PHE A 499 5.91 -37.31 35.46
CA PHE A 499 6.47 -38.56 34.95
C PHE A 499 5.75 -39.01 33.65
N PRO A 500 6.46 -39.09 32.51
CA PRO A 500 7.82 -38.59 32.28
C PRO A 500 7.88 -37.05 32.39
N PRO A 501 9.03 -36.45 32.76
CA PRO A 501 9.19 -35.00 32.82
C PRO A 501 8.89 -34.36 31.46
N ALA A 502 7.77 -33.68 31.34
CA ALA A 502 7.30 -33.07 30.11
C ALA A 502 6.48 -31.81 30.39
N VAL A 503 6.26 -31.01 29.36
CA VAL A 503 5.26 -29.94 29.36
C VAL A 503 4.13 -30.39 28.46
N GLU A 504 2.93 -30.44 28.99
CA GLU A 504 1.74 -30.75 28.20
C GLU A 504 1.06 -29.44 27.80
N PHE A 505 0.94 -29.23 26.50
CA PHE A 505 -0.01 -28.28 25.98
C PHE A 505 -1.36 -28.96 25.85
N SER A 506 -2.38 -28.29 26.34
CA SER A 506 -3.76 -28.75 26.22
C SER A 506 -4.58 -27.61 25.64
N SER A 507 -5.31 -27.90 24.57
CA SER A 507 -6.39 -27.06 24.08
C SER A 507 -7.71 -27.81 24.24
N ALA A 508 -8.76 -27.14 24.73
CA ALA A 508 -10.05 -27.77 24.94
C ALA A 508 -11.19 -26.91 24.37
N LEU A 509 -12.18 -27.57 23.77
CA LEU A 509 -13.45 -26.97 23.39
C LEU A 509 -14.48 -27.41 24.43
N ALA A 510 -15.16 -26.44 25.04
CA ALA A 510 -16.23 -26.67 26.00
C ALA A 510 -17.59 -26.38 25.36
N SER A 511 -18.60 -27.17 25.71
CA SER A 511 -19.98 -26.97 25.29
C SER A 511 -20.93 -27.53 26.34
N SER A 512 -22.13 -26.95 26.43
CA SER A 512 -23.23 -27.52 27.21
C SER A 512 -23.99 -28.62 26.45
N ASP A 513 -23.70 -28.81 25.16
CA ASP A 513 -24.32 -29.85 24.32
C ASP A 513 -23.41 -31.10 24.26
N ALA A 514 -23.79 -32.12 25.03
CA ALA A 514 -23.06 -33.38 25.09
C ALA A 514 -23.03 -34.13 23.75
N GLN A 515 -24.07 -33.97 22.90
CA GLN A 515 -24.10 -34.59 21.58
C GLN A 515 -23.13 -33.90 20.63
N ALA A 516 -23.04 -32.57 20.70
CA ALA A 516 -22.06 -31.79 19.95
C ALA A 516 -20.61 -32.16 20.36
N ILE A 517 -20.31 -32.28 21.66
CA ILE A 517 -18.98 -32.70 22.14
C ILE A 517 -18.62 -34.09 21.62
N GLN A 518 -19.55 -35.05 21.64
CA GLN A 518 -19.31 -36.38 21.13
C GLN A 518 -19.03 -36.39 19.62
N ALA A 519 -19.80 -35.62 18.84
CA ALA A 519 -19.60 -35.48 17.41
C ALA A 519 -18.23 -34.85 17.09
N ILE A 520 -17.88 -33.74 17.76
CA ILE A 520 -16.60 -33.06 17.58
C ILE A 520 -15.43 -33.98 17.95
N ARG A 521 -15.55 -34.73 19.05
CA ARG A 521 -14.52 -35.70 19.48
C ARG A 521 -14.30 -36.78 18.43
N GLN A 522 -15.36 -37.33 17.85
CA GLN A 522 -15.26 -38.35 16.80
C GLN A 522 -14.59 -37.77 15.55
N GLN A 523 -15.00 -36.56 15.15
CA GLN A 523 -14.46 -35.87 13.98
C GLN A 523 -12.97 -35.52 14.13
N LEU A 524 -12.56 -34.97 15.28
CA LEU A 524 -11.16 -34.68 15.58
C LEU A 524 -10.32 -35.94 15.61
N SER A 525 -10.83 -37.02 16.19
CA SER A 525 -10.14 -38.32 16.24
C SER A 525 -9.94 -38.91 14.85
N ASN A 526 -10.98 -38.89 14.01
CA ASN A 526 -10.92 -39.36 12.63
C ASN A 526 -9.94 -38.51 11.81
N SER A 527 -10.00 -37.19 11.95
CA SER A 527 -9.13 -36.24 11.23
C SER A 527 -7.67 -36.42 11.63
N LEU A 528 -7.38 -36.59 12.92
CA LEU A 528 -6.03 -36.85 13.41
C LEU A 528 -5.49 -38.20 12.92
N GLN A 529 -6.31 -39.24 12.88
CA GLN A 529 -5.92 -40.54 12.32
C GLN A 529 -5.64 -40.45 10.81
N GLN A 530 -6.48 -39.75 10.05
CA GLN A 530 -6.29 -39.55 8.62
C GLN A 530 -5.06 -38.69 8.33
N ALA A 531 -4.79 -37.67 9.14
CA ALA A 531 -3.58 -36.85 9.07
C ALA A 531 -2.33 -37.71 9.33
N ARG A 532 -2.33 -38.54 10.39
CA ARG A 532 -1.23 -39.49 10.66
C ARG A 532 -0.98 -40.44 9.51
N HIS A 533 -2.03 -41.01 8.93
CA HIS A 533 -1.90 -41.92 7.80
C HIS A 533 -1.32 -41.23 6.56
N THR A 534 -1.77 -40.00 6.28
CA THR A 534 -1.29 -39.20 5.14
C THR A 534 0.16 -38.76 5.34
N LEU A 535 0.50 -38.27 6.53
CA LEU A 535 1.86 -37.83 6.88
C LEU A 535 2.85 -38.98 6.93
N ALA A 536 2.43 -40.18 7.35
CA ALA A 536 3.30 -41.35 7.31
C ALA A 536 3.75 -41.70 5.88
N VAL A 537 2.95 -41.35 4.87
CA VAL A 537 3.24 -41.60 3.46
C VAL A 537 4.00 -40.42 2.85
N ASP A 538 3.49 -39.21 3.03
CA ASP A 538 4.02 -38.05 2.33
C ASP A 538 5.26 -37.48 3.06
N TRP A 539 5.18 -37.34 4.39
CA TRP A 539 6.08 -36.54 5.22
C TRP A 539 6.51 -37.28 6.51
N PRO A 540 7.18 -38.44 6.40
CA PRO A 540 7.45 -39.34 7.54
C PRO A 540 8.30 -38.71 8.66
N GLU A 541 9.15 -37.73 8.33
CA GLU A 541 9.93 -36.95 9.29
C GLU A 541 9.09 -36.12 10.27
N THR A 542 7.81 -35.91 9.96
CA THR A 542 6.87 -35.08 10.73
C THR A 542 5.94 -35.90 11.63
N LEU A 543 5.86 -37.21 11.36
CA LEU A 543 4.97 -38.14 12.04
C LEU A 543 5.17 -38.18 13.57
N PRO A 544 6.41 -38.15 14.12
CA PRO A 544 6.61 -38.13 15.58
C PRO A 544 5.90 -36.97 16.30
N LEU A 545 5.85 -35.78 15.67
CA LEU A 545 5.14 -34.62 16.24
C LEU A 545 3.62 -34.83 16.30
N TYR A 546 3.05 -35.49 15.29
CA TYR A 546 1.62 -35.79 15.23
C TYR A 546 1.22 -37.00 16.10
N GLU A 547 2.16 -37.90 16.38
CA GLU A 547 1.96 -39.01 17.32
C GLU A 547 1.88 -38.55 18.77
N ARG A 548 2.53 -37.42 19.12
CA ARG A 548 2.44 -36.77 20.43
C ARG A 548 1.08 -36.14 20.73
N LEU A 549 0.24 -35.97 19.71
CA LEU A 549 -1.11 -35.45 19.87
C LEU A 549 -2.08 -36.52 20.37
N SER A 550 -3.02 -36.14 21.20
CA SER A 550 -4.10 -37.03 21.61
C SER A 550 -5.40 -36.26 21.72
N VAL A 551 -6.50 -36.91 21.33
CA VAL A 551 -7.84 -36.36 21.49
C VAL A 551 -8.47 -37.03 22.71
N GLY A 552 -8.70 -36.25 23.75
CA GLY A 552 -9.34 -36.64 25.00
C GLY A 552 -10.60 -35.82 25.26
N GLY A 553 -11.19 -35.99 26.44
CA GLY A 553 -12.37 -35.23 26.87
C GLY A 553 -13.39 -36.05 27.64
N ASP A 554 -14.39 -35.37 28.18
CA ASP A 554 -15.56 -35.92 28.87
C ASP A 554 -16.87 -35.49 28.17
N GLU A 555 -17.99 -35.49 28.87
CA GLU A 555 -19.31 -35.09 28.33
C GLU A 555 -19.45 -33.57 28.12
N SER A 556 -18.57 -32.77 28.72
CA SER A 556 -18.62 -31.30 28.75
C SER A 556 -17.50 -30.62 27.95
N HIS A 557 -16.41 -31.34 27.69
CA HIS A 557 -15.29 -30.81 26.91
C HIS A 557 -14.60 -31.88 26.06
N VAL A 558 -14.08 -31.46 24.91
CA VAL A 558 -13.15 -32.22 24.07
C VAL A 558 -11.80 -31.52 24.06
N ALA A 559 -10.72 -32.26 24.29
CA ALA A 559 -9.38 -31.70 24.41
C ALA A 559 -8.41 -32.33 23.40
N ILE A 560 -7.53 -31.50 22.84
CA ILE A 560 -6.35 -31.91 22.10
C ILE A 560 -5.14 -31.64 23.01
N ASN A 561 -4.43 -32.70 23.36
CA ASN A 561 -3.25 -32.63 24.20
C ASN A 561 -2.00 -32.95 23.39
N ALA A 562 -0.93 -32.20 23.61
CA ALA A 562 0.39 -32.40 23.01
C ALA A 562 1.43 -32.50 24.12
N LEU A 563 2.15 -33.62 24.18
CA LEU A 563 3.18 -33.85 25.19
C LEU A 563 4.56 -33.49 24.65
N PHE A 564 5.21 -32.53 25.32
CA PHE A 564 6.54 -32.06 24.94
C PHE A 564 7.64 -32.57 25.87
N ASP A 565 8.48 -33.47 25.35
CA ASP A 565 9.67 -34.00 26.02
C ASP A 565 10.98 -33.45 25.39
N GLU A 566 12.12 -34.00 25.81
CA GLU A 566 13.45 -33.57 25.38
C GLU A 566 13.72 -33.72 23.88
N GLN A 567 13.02 -34.63 23.17
CA GLN A 567 13.27 -34.90 21.75
C GLN A 567 12.56 -33.92 20.82
N VAL A 568 11.54 -33.22 21.31
CA VAL A 568 10.71 -32.28 20.54
C VAL A 568 11.54 -31.19 19.87
N GLN A 569 12.59 -30.69 20.51
CA GLN A 569 13.37 -29.59 19.95
C GLN A 569 14.03 -29.97 18.63
N GLN A 570 14.56 -31.20 18.54
CA GLN A 570 15.17 -31.70 17.32
C GLN A 570 14.12 -32.02 16.26
N GLU A 571 13.00 -32.63 16.66
CA GLU A 571 11.88 -32.97 15.78
C GLU A 571 11.21 -31.72 15.17
N ILE A 572 11.00 -30.66 15.95
CA ILE A 572 10.46 -29.38 15.48
C ILE A 572 11.43 -28.69 14.53
N GLN A 573 12.73 -28.68 14.83
CA GLN A 573 13.72 -28.08 13.92
C GLN A 573 13.76 -28.82 12.58
N GLN A 574 13.72 -30.16 12.61
CA GLN A 574 13.66 -30.98 11.40
C GLN A 574 12.36 -30.75 10.63
N TRP A 575 11.24 -30.68 11.33
CA TRP A 575 9.93 -30.41 10.76
C TRP A 575 9.84 -29.04 10.08
N ILE A 576 10.26 -27.96 10.75
CA ILE A 576 10.29 -26.61 10.18
C ILE A 576 11.16 -26.59 8.93
N SER A 577 12.33 -27.25 8.96
CA SER A 577 13.22 -27.30 7.80
C SER A 577 12.62 -28.09 6.62
N SER A 578 11.91 -29.19 6.86
CA SER A 578 11.25 -29.99 5.81
C SER A 578 10.05 -29.25 5.23
N LEU A 579 9.24 -28.65 6.11
CA LEU A 579 8.02 -27.98 5.72
C LEU A 579 8.28 -26.72 4.91
N LEU A 580 9.23 -25.88 5.34
CA LEU A 580 9.65 -24.71 4.57
C LEU A 580 10.34 -25.12 3.26
N GLY A 581 11.09 -26.23 3.25
CA GLY A 581 11.69 -26.76 2.03
C GLY A 581 10.66 -27.23 0.98
N LYS A 582 9.52 -27.78 1.42
CA LYS A 582 8.47 -28.32 0.54
C LYS A 582 7.33 -27.32 0.24
N ALA A 583 6.98 -26.45 1.18
CA ALA A 583 5.97 -25.39 1.04
C ALA A 583 6.37 -24.30 0.04
N PHE A 584 7.67 -24.02 -0.02
CA PHE A 584 8.26 -23.00 -0.89
C PHE A 584 9.09 -23.60 -2.03
N SER A 585 9.14 -24.94 -2.13
CA SER A 585 9.42 -25.59 -3.41
C SER A 585 8.19 -25.45 -4.31
N PRO A 586 8.31 -25.04 -5.57
CA PRO A 586 7.19 -25.01 -6.48
C PRO A 586 6.67 -26.44 -6.70
N LEU A 587 5.50 -26.73 -6.13
CA LEU A 587 4.51 -27.75 -6.54
C LEU A 587 5.03 -28.90 -7.42
N GLY A 588 6.01 -29.68 -6.99
CA GLY A 588 6.43 -30.92 -7.68
C GLY A 588 6.72 -30.81 -9.18
N LEU A 589 6.82 -29.59 -9.72
CA LEU A 589 7.35 -29.35 -11.04
C LEU A 589 8.85 -29.38 -10.80
N THR A 590 9.49 -30.43 -11.30
CA THR A 590 10.90 -30.35 -11.61
C THR A 590 11.05 -29.20 -12.58
N MET A 591 11.21 -27.98 -12.06
CA MET A 591 11.71 -26.89 -12.87
C MET A 591 13.08 -27.37 -13.30
N GLU A 592 13.19 -27.77 -14.57
CA GLU A 592 14.50 -27.78 -15.22
C GLU A 592 15.18 -26.50 -14.77
N VAL A 593 16.35 -26.65 -14.14
CA VAL A 593 17.18 -25.52 -13.74
C VAL A 593 17.19 -24.60 -14.96
N ALA A 594 16.56 -23.43 -14.85
CA ALA A 594 16.55 -22.45 -15.92
C ALA A 594 18.01 -22.31 -16.37
N GLN A 595 18.26 -22.31 -17.68
CA GLN A 595 19.62 -22.34 -18.24
C GLN A 595 20.54 -21.46 -17.41
N GLU A 596 21.62 -22.06 -16.89
CA GLU A 596 22.52 -21.37 -15.97
C GLU A 596 22.99 -20.06 -16.59
N ARG A 597 22.63 -18.95 -15.95
CA ARG A 597 22.98 -17.60 -16.40
C ARG A 597 23.85 -16.96 -15.33
N VAL A 598 25.08 -16.68 -15.73
CA VAL A 598 26.02 -15.92 -14.92
C VAL A 598 25.62 -14.44 -14.98
N ASP A 599 25.77 -13.75 -13.85
CA ASP A 599 25.73 -12.30 -13.83
C ASP A 599 27.02 -11.79 -14.50
N GLU A 600 26.89 -11.23 -15.71
CA GLU A 600 28.00 -10.68 -16.47
C GLU A 600 28.52 -9.35 -15.90
N SER A 601 27.80 -8.73 -14.95
CA SER A 601 28.18 -7.45 -14.33
C SER A 601 27.74 -7.38 -12.86
N PRO A 602 28.28 -8.29 -12.00
CA PRO A 602 27.92 -8.33 -10.59
C PRO A 602 28.39 -7.07 -9.86
N LEU A 603 27.72 -6.74 -8.75
CA LEU A 603 28.13 -5.62 -7.91
C LEU A 603 29.57 -5.80 -7.43
N LEU A 604 30.42 -4.81 -7.71
CA LEU A 604 31.82 -4.83 -7.34
C LEU A 604 32.02 -4.20 -5.96
N PHE A 605 32.67 -4.95 -5.09
CA PHE A 605 33.07 -4.48 -3.76
C PHE A 605 34.60 -4.51 -3.67
N ALA A 606 35.22 -3.48 -3.11
CA ALA A 606 36.67 -3.43 -2.95
C ALA A 606 37.06 -2.65 -1.69
N ASP A 607 38.28 -2.88 -1.22
CA ASP A 607 38.88 -1.96 -0.24
C ASP A 607 39.07 -0.60 -0.93
N VAL A 608 38.48 0.44 -0.36
CA VAL A 608 38.52 1.79 -0.91
C VAL A 608 39.15 2.74 0.09
N PRO A 609 40.02 3.66 -0.36
CA PRO A 609 40.56 4.68 0.52
C PRO A 609 39.44 5.60 1.00
N ALA A 610 39.59 6.16 2.21
CA ALA A 610 38.66 7.16 2.76
C ALA A 610 38.76 8.54 2.08
N THR A 611 39.19 8.60 0.81
CA THR A 611 39.33 9.83 0.03
C THR A 611 37.97 10.43 -0.36
N PRO A 612 37.93 11.73 -0.71
CA PRO A 612 36.72 12.35 -1.23
C PRO A 612 36.17 11.59 -2.44
N LEU A 613 34.87 11.31 -2.43
CA LEU A 613 34.16 10.68 -3.54
C LEU A 613 33.96 11.69 -4.68
N ALA A 614 33.69 11.21 -5.89
CA ALA A 614 33.41 12.08 -7.03
C ALA A 614 32.15 12.92 -6.77
N ASP A 615 32.21 14.21 -7.10
CA ASP A 615 31.07 15.11 -6.94
C ASP A 615 29.92 14.75 -7.89
N PHE A 616 28.68 14.93 -7.45
CA PHE A 616 27.47 14.63 -8.23
C PHE A 616 27.47 15.31 -9.61
N ALA A 617 28.00 16.53 -9.70
CA ALA A 617 28.16 17.29 -10.95
C ALA A 617 28.82 16.49 -12.09
N SER A 618 29.77 15.61 -11.75
CA SER A 618 30.51 14.80 -12.73
C SER A 618 29.69 13.65 -13.32
N VAL A 619 28.63 13.23 -12.63
CA VAL A 619 27.85 12.02 -12.93
C VAL A 619 26.36 12.30 -13.19
N LYS A 620 25.91 13.56 -13.14
CA LYS A 620 24.51 13.95 -13.35
C LYS A 620 23.90 13.50 -14.69
N HIS A 621 24.72 13.24 -15.69
CA HIS A 621 24.27 12.78 -17.01
C HIS A 621 23.74 11.34 -16.99
N PHE A 622 23.99 10.56 -15.93
CA PHE A 622 23.44 9.21 -15.75
C PHE A 622 21.93 9.19 -15.50
N ASN A 623 21.35 10.29 -15.03
CA ASN A 623 19.90 10.46 -14.94
C ASN A 623 19.49 11.89 -15.30
N GLN A 624 19.17 12.10 -16.58
CA GLN A 624 18.75 13.40 -17.09
C GLN A 624 17.37 13.84 -16.58
N SER A 625 16.56 12.91 -16.07
CA SER A 625 15.23 13.19 -15.53
C SER A 625 15.26 13.79 -14.12
N PHE A 626 16.36 13.58 -13.39
CA PHE A 626 16.56 14.14 -12.05
C PHE A 626 17.36 15.44 -12.15
N VAL A 627 16.72 16.56 -11.80
CA VAL A 627 17.33 17.90 -11.82
C VAL A 627 17.61 18.31 -10.37
N PRO A 628 18.86 18.22 -9.87
CA PRO A 628 19.19 18.61 -8.51
C PRO A 628 19.00 20.12 -8.30
N GLN A 629 18.41 20.51 -7.18
CA GLN A 629 18.39 21.91 -6.72
C GLN A 629 19.64 22.25 -5.91
N VAL A 630 20.24 21.26 -5.24
CA VAL A 630 21.52 21.38 -4.55
C VAL A 630 22.32 20.10 -4.72
N GLU A 631 23.64 20.25 -4.78
CA GLU A 631 24.59 19.15 -4.84
C GLU A 631 25.49 19.25 -3.60
N THR A 632 25.72 18.14 -2.90
CA THR A 632 26.62 18.08 -1.74
C THR A 632 27.45 16.79 -1.79
N GLY A 633 28.75 16.95 -2.10
CA GLY A 633 29.63 15.81 -2.41
C GLY A 633 29.04 14.94 -3.52
N PRO A 634 28.89 13.61 -3.31
CA PRO A 634 28.38 12.70 -4.34
C PRO A 634 26.84 12.68 -4.46
N PHE A 635 26.12 13.52 -3.70
CA PHE A 635 24.65 13.52 -3.64
C PHE A 635 24.05 14.73 -4.34
N GLY A 636 23.00 14.50 -5.13
CA GLY A 636 22.09 15.53 -5.63
C GLY A 636 20.76 15.45 -4.87
N LEU A 637 20.20 16.59 -4.50
CA LEU A 637 18.90 16.69 -3.82
C LEU A 637 17.96 17.62 -4.58
N ALA A 638 16.68 17.25 -4.65
CA ALA A 638 15.63 18.08 -5.23
C ALA A 638 14.29 17.83 -4.54
N ILE A 639 13.49 18.87 -4.40
CA ILE A 639 12.10 18.75 -4.00
C ILE A 639 11.32 18.21 -5.20
N SER A 640 10.68 17.05 -5.06
CA SER A 640 9.90 16.41 -6.13
C SER A 640 8.48 16.95 -6.19
N SER A 641 7.83 17.11 -5.04
CA SER A 641 6.51 17.74 -4.94
C SER A 641 6.26 18.44 -3.60
N LEU A 642 5.30 19.35 -3.61
CA LEU A 642 4.67 19.94 -2.43
C LEU A 642 3.15 19.73 -2.54
N GLU A 643 2.57 19.05 -1.58
CA GLU A 643 1.19 18.53 -1.61
C GLU A 643 0.39 19.01 -0.42
N GLN A 644 -0.86 19.42 -0.63
CA GLN A 644 -1.75 19.85 0.42
C GLN A 644 -2.49 18.62 0.94
N THR A 645 -2.46 18.41 2.24
CA THR A 645 -3.21 17.35 2.94
C THR A 645 -4.14 17.99 3.96
N ASP A 646 -4.98 17.16 4.59
CA ASP A 646 -5.85 17.60 5.68
C ASP A 646 -5.06 18.00 6.94
N ASN A 647 -3.84 17.46 7.08
CA ASN A 647 -2.97 17.64 8.24
C ASN A 647 -1.85 18.68 8.03
N GLY A 648 -1.82 19.35 6.87
CA GLY A 648 -0.79 20.35 6.54
C GLY A 648 -0.28 20.21 5.12
N ALA A 649 0.96 20.63 4.87
CA ALA A 649 1.60 20.47 3.56
C ALA A 649 2.64 19.34 3.62
N LEU A 650 2.56 18.38 2.72
CA LEU A 650 3.51 17.30 2.55
C LEU A 650 4.57 17.69 1.51
N LEU A 651 5.81 17.85 1.93
CA LEU A 651 6.96 18.11 1.08
C LEU A 651 7.68 16.79 0.79
N ASN A 652 7.87 16.46 -0.49
CA ASN A 652 8.63 15.29 -0.90
C ASN A 652 10.02 15.72 -1.37
N LEU A 653 11.05 15.21 -0.69
CA LEU A 653 12.46 15.50 -0.98
C LEU A 653 13.14 14.24 -1.51
N ASP A 654 13.67 14.32 -2.72
CA ASP A 654 14.36 13.21 -3.38
C ASP A 654 15.89 13.40 -3.30
N VAL A 655 16.60 12.29 -3.19
CA VAL A 655 18.07 12.22 -3.16
C VAL A 655 18.52 11.19 -4.20
N ALA A 656 19.54 11.56 -4.97
CA ALA A 656 20.20 10.67 -5.91
C ALA A 656 21.73 10.70 -5.73
N ALA A 657 22.37 9.55 -5.95
CA ALA A 657 23.82 9.43 -6.08
C ALA A 657 24.15 8.31 -7.07
N PHE A 658 25.33 8.37 -7.69
CA PHE A 658 25.75 7.39 -8.68
C PHE A 658 27.15 6.89 -8.39
N ASN A 659 27.36 5.59 -8.65
CA ASN A 659 28.65 4.90 -8.52
C ASN A 659 29.32 5.10 -7.16
N LEU A 660 28.52 5.16 -6.09
CA LEU A 660 29.06 5.12 -4.72
C LEU A 660 29.75 3.76 -4.49
N PRO A 661 30.98 3.75 -3.97
CA PRO A 661 31.70 2.51 -3.73
C PRO A 661 31.05 1.68 -2.62
N ASN A 662 31.11 0.35 -2.76
CA ASN A 662 30.65 -0.62 -1.76
C ASN A 662 29.17 -0.45 -1.36
N LEU A 663 28.33 0.02 -2.28
CA LEU A 663 26.90 0.20 -2.06
C LEU A 663 26.21 -1.18 -1.99
N GLY A 664 25.82 -1.59 -0.78
CA GLY A 664 25.22 -2.91 -0.52
C GLY A 664 23.70 -2.92 -0.53
N ARG A 665 23.08 -3.99 -1.07
CA ARG A 665 21.62 -4.19 -1.10
C ARG A 665 21.01 -4.56 0.26
N GLU A 666 21.83 -5.00 1.21
CA GLU A 666 21.35 -5.48 2.53
C GLU A 666 21.59 -4.45 3.66
N THR A 667 22.23 -3.30 3.36
CA THR A 667 22.55 -2.24 4.33
C THR A 667 21.92 -0.89 4.02
N ASP A 668 21.50 -0.18 5.06
CA ASP A 668 21.16 1.24 4.99
C ASP A 668 22.44 2.09 5.18
N SER A 669 23.21 2.25 4.10
CA SER A 669 24.52 2.94 4.12
C SER A 669 24.41 4.47 4.07
N VAL A 670 23.29 4.99 3.55
CA VAL A 670 23.03 6.43 3.42
C VAL A 670 21.73 6.76 4.15
N SER A 671 21.74 7.83 4.93
CA SER A 671 20.53 8.36 5.54
C SER A 671 20.42 9.87 5.37
N LEU A 672 19.18 10.35 5.27
CA LEU A 672 18.83 11.75 5.10
C LEU A 672 18.13 12.27 6.35
N ARG A 673 18.58 13.41 6.87
CA ARG A 673 17.97 14.06 8.02
C ARG A 673 17.79 15.55 7.77
N ILE A 674 16.59 16.07 8.05
CA ILE A 674 16.33 17.50 8.05
C ILE A 674 16.73 18.05 9.41
N THR A 675 17.51 19.12 9.42
CA THR A 675 17.94 19.80 10.66
C THR A 675 17.04 20.98 10.98
N ASP A 676 16.67 21.76 9.96
CA ASP A 676 15.90 22.98 10.16
C ASP A 676 15.13 23.40 8.90
N ILE A 677 14.04 24.14 9.10
CA ILE A 677 13.37 24.90 8.04
C ILE A 677 13.37 26.35 8.51
N ALA A 678 13.94 27.22 7.69
CA ALA A 678 14.19 28.61 8.05
C ALA A 678 13.62 29.57 7.01
N ASP A 679 13.46 30.83 7.40
CA ASP A 679 13.12 31.88 6.45
C ASP A 679 14.30 32.24 5.53
N ALA A 680 14.05 33.12 4.56
CA ALA A 680 15.08 33.59 3.62
C ALA A 680 16.27 34.29 4.31
N TYR A 681 16.13 34.72 5.56
CA TYR A 681 17.19 35.33 6.38
C TYR A 681 17.91 34.30 7.27
N GLY A 682 17.48 33.04 7.24
CA GLY A 682 18.05 31.95 8.04
C GLY A 682 17.48 31.81 9.45
N ASN A 683 16.41 32.54 9.80
CA ASN A 683 15.75 32.36 11.09
C ASN A 683 14.91 31.09 11.08
N SER A 684 15.12 30.21 12.06
CA SER A 684 14.36 28.96 12.18
C SER A 684 12.87 29.23 12.31
N LEU A 685 12.07 28.50 11.52
CA LEU A 685 10.62 28.45 11.61
C LEU A 685 10.14 27.23 12.42
N LEU A 686 11.05 26.34 12.83
CA LEU A 686 10.78 25.14 13.63
C LEU A 686 11.07 25.38 15.13
N ALA A 687 10.48 26.45 15.68
CA ALA A 687 10.82 26.95 17.02
C ALA A 687 10.30 26.10 18.20
N THR A 688 9.33 25.21 18.00
CA THR A 688 8.73 24.37 19.07
C THR A 688 9.12 22.91 18.90
N THR A 689 9.69 22.28 19.93
CA THR A 689 9.98 20.84 19.95
C THR A 689 8.73 20.01 20.22
N ASP A 690 7.71 20.12 19.37
CA ASP A 690 6.51 19.27 19.40
C ASP A 690 6.68 18.00 18.56
N CYS A 691 5.71 17.09 18.60
CA CYS A 691 5.76 15.81 17.87
C CYS A 691 6.04 15.99 16.36
N ALA A 692 5.45 17.02 15.75
CA ALA A 692 5.61 17.31 14.32
C ALA A 692 7.06 17.67 13.98
N THR A 693 7.72 18.50 14.81
CA THR A 693 9.15 18.81 14.60
C THR A 693 10.11 17.66 14.89
N GLN A 694 9.71 16.69 15.72
CA GLN A 694 10.54 15.51 16.00
C GLN A 694 10.52 14.52 14.83
N SER A 695 9.36 14.22 14.24
CA SER A 695 9.26 13.37 13.05
C SER A 695 10.00 13.97 11.85
N LEU A 696 9.88 15.29 11.65
CA LEU A 696 10.66 16.10 10.71
C LEU A 696 12.18 15.85 10.82
N ARG A 697 12.72 15.67 12.03
CA ARG A 697 14.15 15.53 12.31
C ARG A 697 14.66 14.09 12.37
N GLN A 698 13.81 13.08 12.19
CA GLN A 698 14.27 11.68 12.13
C GLN A 698 15.12 11.42 10.89
N ALA A 699 16.10 10.52 10.99
CA ALA A 699 16.88 10.10 9.83
C ALA A 699 16.08 9.05 9.04
N THR A 700 16.05 9.20 7.72
CA THR A 700 15.37 8.26 6.80
C THR A 700 16.43 7.58 5.94
N PRO A 701 16.47 6.24 5.85
CA PRO A 701 17.42 5.55 4.99
C PRO A 701 17.13 5.79 3.51
N ILE A 702 18.18 5.93 2.71
CA ILE A 702 18.12 6.01 1.24
C ILE A 702 18.70 4.69 0.74
N ASN A 703 17.86 3.81 0.18
CA ASN A 703 18.24 2.41 -0.08
C ASN A 703 17.66 1.80 -1.36
N LEU A 704 17.06 2.59 -2.28
CA LEU A 704 16.70 2.09 -3.60
C LEU A 704 17.95 2.05 -4.47
N ILE A 705 18.47 0.84 -4.69
CA ILE A 705 19.68 0.60 -5.47
C ILE A 705 19.28 -0.02 -6.81
N TYR A 706 19.68 0.62 -7.90
CA TYR A 706 19.42 0.13 -9.26
C TYR A 706 20.68 0.17 -10.11
N GLN A 707 20.68 -0.60 -11.19
CA GLN A 707 21.73 -0.58 -12.21
C GLN A 707 21.11 -0.08 -13.52
N GLY A 708 21.85 0.75 -14.25
CA GLY A 708 21.41 1.31 -15.52
C GLY A 708 22.57 1.45 -16.49
N ASN A 709 22.26 1.81 -17.73
CA ASN A 709 23.24 2.14 -18.75
C ASN A 709 22.94 3.53 -19.32
N VAL A 710 23.97 4.34 -19.51
CA VAL A 710 23.91 5.58 -20.29
C VAL A 710 24.76 5.43 -21.55
N PHE A 711 24.47 6.17 -22.60
CA PHE A 711 25.43 6.33 -23.70
C PHE A 711 26.36 7.51 -23.40
N ASP A 712 27.64 7.23 -23.18
CA ASP A 712 28.69 8.24 -23.10
C ASP A 712 29.61 8.10 -24.31
N GLN A 713 29.75 9.17 -25.09
CA GLN A 713 30.51 9.19 -26.36
C GLN A 713 30.12 8.06 -27.34
N GLY A 714 28.84 7.66 -27.35
CA GLY A 714 28.32 6.61 -28.21
C GLY A 714 28.62 5.18 -27.73
N GLN A 715 29.21 5.01 -26.54
CA GLN A 715 29.40 3.71 -25.89
C GLN A 715 28.47 3.56 -24.68
N PRO A 716 27.84 2.39 -24.47
CA PRO A 716 27.07 2.14 -23.27
C PRO A 716 28.02 2.04 -22.06
N VAL A 717 27.81 2.91 -21.07
CA VAL A 717 28.50 2.90 -19.77
C VAL A 717 27.49 2.51 -18.70
N GLY A 718 27.75 1.39 -18.04
CA GLY A 718 26.96 0.93 -16.91
C GLY A 718 27.21 1.79 -15.66
N PHE A 719 26.16 2.02 -14.88
CA PHE A 719 26.25 2.72 -13.61
C PHE A 719 25.39 2.04 -12.54
N VAL A 720 25.74 2.27 -11.27
CA VAL A 720 24.91 1.91 -10.11
C VAL A 720 24.31 3.19 -9.55
N GLY A 721 22.99 3.29 -9.53
CA GLY A 721 22.26 4.40 -8.95
C GLY A 721 21.79 4.07 -7.52
N LEU A 722 21.90 5.06 -6.64
CA LEU A 722 21.20 5.12 -5.38
C LEU A 722 20.13 6.21 -5.49
N GLN A 723 18.89 5.87 -5.16
CA GLN A 723 17.79 6.82 -5.07
C GLN A 723 16.99 6.59 -3.80
N GLY A 724 16.25 7.61 -3.39
CA GLY A 724 15.26 7.54 -2.35
C GLY A 724 14.80 8.95 -2.01
N GLY A 725 14.03 9.07 -0.96
CA GLY A 725 13.54 10.37 -0.54
C GLY A 725 12.98 10.36 0.85
N LYS A 726 12.59 11.54 1.31
CA LYS A 726 11.92 11.75 2.57
C LYS A 726 10.64 12.54 2.33
N LYS A 727 9.53 11.95 2.75
CA LYS A 727 8.24 12.65 2.85
C LYS A 727 8.22 13.42 4.16
N ILE A 728 7.88 14.69 4.09
CA ILE A 728 8.02 15.63 5.19
C ILE A 728 6.68 16.35 5.40
N LEU A 729 5.95 15.99 6.46
CA LEU A 729 4.72 16.69 6.83
C LEU A 729 5.08 18.00 7.55
N LEU A 730 4.78 19.13 6.92
CA LEU A 730 4.95 20.46 7.46
C LEU A 730 3.74 20.84 8.34
N PRO A 731 3.97 21.33 9.57
CA PRO A 731 2.88 21.72 10.47
C PRO A 731 1.97 22.76 9.80
N PRO A 732 0.64 22.72 10.03
CA PRO A 732 -0.29 23.69 9.46
C PRO A 732 -0.07 25.11 10.00
N THR A 733 0.61 25.24 11.15
CA THR A 733 1.02 26.53 11.75
C THR A 733 2.20 27.18 11.04
N LEU A 734 2.92 26.44 10.19
CA LEU A 734 4.07 26.95 9.45
C LEU A 734 3.58 27.83 8.30
N ASP A 735 3.90 29.12 8.35
CA ASP A 735 3.68 30.01 7.22
C ASP A 735 4.67 29.69 6.08
N LEU A 736 4.21 28.89 5.13
CA LEU A 736 4.99 28.46 3.96
C LEU A 736 5.48 29.63 3.10
N THR A 737 4.82 30.80 3.15
CA THR A 737 5.28 31.98 2.41
C THR A 737 6.57 32.55 2.96
N ARG A 738 6.89 32.24 4.23
CA ARG A 738 8.14 32.62 4.87
C ARG A 738 9.23 31.58 4.72
N ALA A 739 8.89 30.32 4.39
CA ALA A 739 9.87 29.24 4.29
C ALA A 739 10.79 29.45 3.08
N GLY A 740 12.02 29.87 3.37
CA GLY A 740 13.02 30.25 2.37
C GLY A 740 14.18 29.28 2.26
N LEU A 741 14.43 28.45 3.28
CA LEU A 741 15.56 27.54 3.33
C LEU A 741 15.18 26.22 3.99
N ILE A 742 15.56 25.09 3.39
CA ILE A 742 15.52 23.77 4.04
C ILE A 742 16.96 23.32 4.27
N LYS A 743 17.30 23.06 5.53
CA LYS A 743 18.65 22.64 5.94
C LYS A 743 18.60 21.18 6.38
N GLY A 744 19.62 20.44 6.01
CA GLY A 744 19.75 19.05 6.43
C GLY A 744 21.13 18.49 6.25
N VAL A 745 21.23 17.21 6.52
CA VAL A 745 22.47 16.45 6.50
C VAL A 745 22.20 15.09 5.86
N ILE A 746 23.08 14.69 4.96
CA ILE A 746 23.19 13.30 4.50
C ILE A 746 24.35 12.65 5.27
N GLU A 747 24.05 11.55 5.96
CA GLU A 747 25.03 10.73 6.66
C GLU A 747 25.32 9.49 5.81
N HIS A 748 26.55 9.37 5.33
CA HIS A 748 27.02 8.25 4.52
C HIS A 748 28.04 7.42 5.31
N ARG A 749 27.68 6.19 5.64
CA ARG A 749 28.57 5.20 6.25
C ARG A 749 29.30 4.45 5.14
N LEU A 750 30.43 5.01 4.71
CA LEU A 750 31.25 4.45 3.64
C LEU A 750 32.03 3.22 4.14
N PRO A 751 31.78 2.01 3.62
CA PRO A 751 32.62 0.86 3.89
C PRO A 751 33.97 1.04 3.22
N THR A 752 35.06 1.06 4.00
CA THR A 752 36.44 1.27 3.50
C THR A 752 37.23 -0.03 3.43
N ARG A 753 36.91 -1.00 4.29
CA ARG A 753 37.42 -2.37 4.21
C ARG A 753 36.30 -3.37 4.22
N ILE A 754 36.41 -4.35 3.34
CA ILE A 754 35.45 -5.44 3.21
C ILE A 754 36.08 -6.79 3.55
N GLU A 755 35.24 -7.71 4.00
CA GLU A 755 35.58 -9.10 4.24
C GLU A 755 34.66 -9.99 3.41
N ARG A 756 35.23 -11.03 2.79
CA ARG A 756 34.47 -12.02 2.01
C ARG A 756 34.54 -13.36 2.71
N LEU A 757 33.39 -13.93 2.99
CA LEU A 757 33.28 -15.26 3.57
C LEU A 757 32.56 -16.17 2.57
N SER A 758 33.24 -17.22 2.12
CA SER A 758 32.65 -18.20 1.22
C SER A 758 32.23 -19.46 1.98
N LEU A 759 31.02 -19.92 1.72
CA LEU A 759 30.45 -21.16 2.24
C LEU A 759 30.10 -22.08 1.08
N ALA A 760 30.62 -23.30 1.10
CA ALA A 760 30.17 -24.35 0.19
C ALA A 760 28.92 -25.06 0.75
N GLN A 761 28.15 -25.69 -0.14
CA GLN A 761 27.08 -26.62 0.24
C GLN A 761 27.60 -27.75 1.17
N PRO A 762 26.76 -28.30 2.08
CA PRO A 762 25.33 -28.02 2.26
C PRO A 762 25.08 -26.75 3.10
N LEU A 763 24.38 -25.76 2.56
CA LEU A 763 24.18 -24.45 3.20
C LEU A 763 23.06 -24.46 4.26
N ALA A 764 22.04 -25.32 4.09
CA ALA A 764 20.90 -25.36 4.99
C ALA A 764 21.32 -25.62 6.46
N GLY A 765 20.85 -24.79 7.39
CA GLY A 765 21.19 -24.85 8.80
C GLY A 765 22.54 -24.23 9.17
N GLN A 766 23.39 -23.84 8.20
CA GLN A 766 24.64 -23.16 8.50
C GLN A 766 24.38 -21.77 9.09
N LYS A 767 25.21 -21.40 10.06
CA LYS A 767 25.22 -20.09 10.70
C LYS A 767 26.61 -19.48 10.62
N ILE A 768 26.68 -18.24 10.19
CA ILE A 768 27.88 -17.41 10.27
C ILE A 768 27.64 -16.31 11.28
N ASP A 769 28.56 -16.18 12.23
CA ASP A 769 28.67 -15.04 13.12
C ASP A 769 29.99 -14.31 12.81
N ALA A 770 29.92 -13.14 12.18
CA ALA A 770 31.09 -12.34 11.81
C ALA A 770 30.75 -10.85 11.84
N GLN A 771 31.68 -9.98 12.25
CA GLN A 771 31.46 -8.52 12.34
C GLN A 771 30.19 -8.08 13.11
N GLY A 772 29.74 -8.92 14.06
CA GLY A 772 28.50 -8.73 14.81
C GLY A 772 27.21 -9.02 14.03
N VAL A 773 27.31 -9.43 12.75
CA VAL A 773 26.17 -9.97 11.98
C VAL A 773 26.09 -11.49 12.13
N SER A 774 24.88 -11.96 12.35
CA SER A 774 24.53 -13.39 12.38
C SER A 774 23.71 -13.71 11.13
N VAL A 775 24.29 -14.41 10.17
CA VAL A 775 23.59 -14.93 8.99
C VAL A 775 23.31 -16.40 9.18
N ARG A 776 22.03 -16.79 9.20
CA ARG A 776 21.59 -18.19 9.32
C ARG A 776 20.86 -18.59 8.05
N PHE A 777 21.41 -19.56 7.32
CA PHE A 777 20.75 -20.14 6.16
C PHE A 777 19.67 -21.12 6.64
N LEU A 778 18.43 -20.78 6.33
CA LEU A 778 17.25 -21.56 6.72
C LEU A 778 17.04 -22.71 5.71
N SER A 779 17.18 -22.41 4.42
CA SER A 779 17.21 -23.41 3.34
C SER A 779 18.06 -22.91 2.16
N ALA A 780 18.52 -23.86 1.34
CA ALA A 780 19.22 -23.57 0.08
C ALA A 780 18.78 -24.62 -0.95
N GLY A 781 17.94 -24.19 -1.90
CA GLY A 781 17.53 -24.99 -3.04
C GLY A 781 18.59 -24.97 -4.16
N PRO A 782 18.36 -25.69 -5.27
CA PRO A 782 19.26 -25.64 -6.42
C PRO A 782 19.44 -24.21 -6.93
N SER A 783 18.39 -23.40 -6.98
CA SER A 783 18.40 -22.05 -7.57
C SER A 783 17.86 -20.98 -6.63
N GLN A 784 17.81 -21.24 -5.32
CA GLN A 784 17.20 -20.35 -4.33
C GLN A 784 17.99 -20.38 -3.01
N LEU A 785 18.13 -19.21 -2.38
CA LEU A 785 18.68 -19.07 -1.04
C LEU A 785 17.64 -18.42 -0.11
N HIS A 786 17.46 -19.00 1.07
CA HIS A 786 16.62 -18.45 2.12
C HIS A 786 17.40 -18.35 3.42
N PHE A 787 17.57 -17.14 3.94
CA PHE A 787 18.40 -16.89 5.12
C PHE A 787 17.86 -15.76 5.99
N GLN A 788 18.21 -15.83 7.27
CA GLN A 788 17.90 -14.84 8.28
C GLN A 788 19.18 -14.05 8.62
N VAL A 789 19.05 -12.73 8.77
CA VAL A 789 20.13 -11.84 9.18
C VAL A 789 19.71 -11.14 10.47
N ALA A 790 20.54 -11.29 11.51
CA ALA A 790 20.32 -10.69 12.83
C ALA A 790 21.60 -10.01 13.35
N GLY A 791 21.47 -9.24 14.44
CA GLY A 791 22.59 -8.49 15.03
C GLY A 791 22.89 -7.20 14.27
N ASN A 792 24.17 -6.95 13.95
CA ASN A 792 24.63 -5.79 13.18
C ASN A 792 24.34 -5.98 11.68
N THR A 793 23.06 -5.97 11.31
CA THR A 793 22.61 -6.17 9.93
C THR A 793 23.23 -5.16 8.95
N ALA A 794 23.58 -3.95 9.43
CA ALA A 794 24.29 -2.93 8.66
C ALA A 794 25.72 -3.30 8.25
N ALA A 795 26.28 -4.41 8.74
CA ALA A 795 27.57 -4.92 8.30
C ALA A 795 27.49 -5.87 7.11
N LEU A 796 26.32 -6.41 6.76
CA LEU A 796 26.19 -7.30 5.59
C LEU A 796 25.88 -6.46 4.35
N LEU A 797 26.83 -6.27 3.44
CA LEU A 797 26.63 -5.50 2.21
C LEU A 797 25.81 -6.28 1.17
N HIS A 798 26.19 -7.53 0.92
CA HIS A 798 25.62 -8.32 -0.16
C HIS A 798 25.85 -9.83 0.02
N VAL A 799 25.06 -10.62 -0.69
CA VAL A 799 25.14 -12.09 -0.74
C VAL A 799 25.16 -12.54 -2.19
N ASN A 800 26.29 -13.09 -2.63
CA ASN A 800 26.45 -13.68 -3.96
C ASN A 800 26.18 -15.19 -3.91
N ALA A 801 25.41 -15.72 -4.86
CA ALA A 801 25.37 -17.15 -5.13
C ALA A 801 26.38 -17.50 -6.21
N LEU A 802 27.19 -18.54 -5.99
CA LEU A 802 28.24 -18.99 -6.90
C LEU A 802 27.88 -20.35 -7.51
N ASN A 803 28.13 -20.51 -8.81
CA ASN A 803 28.04 -21.81 -9.48
C ASN A 803 29.27 -22.70 -9.19
N GLU A 804 29.32 -23.91 -9.74
CA GLU A 804 30.44 -24.85 -9.55
C GLU A 804 31.78 -24.31 -10.11
N ALA A 805 31.73 -23.36 -11.06
CA ALA A 805 32.90 -22.66 -11.60
C ALA A 805 33.33 -21.44 -10.76
N GLY A 806 32.64 -21.14 -9.66
CA GLY A 806 32.91 -19.99 -8.80
C GLY A 806 32.45 -18.64 -9.38
N LYS A 807 31.59 -18.65 -10.40
CA LYS A 807 31.01 -17.44 -11.00
C LYS A 807 29.69 -17.06 -10.34
N VAL A 808 29.42 -15.76 -10.24
CA VAL A 808 28.20 -15.22 -9.64
C VAL A 808 26.99 -15.52 -10.53
N LEU A 809 25.94 -16.10 -9.96
CA LEU A 809 24.69 -16.37 -10.66
C LEU A 809 23.81 -15.12 -10.73
N ALA A 810 23.13 -14.91 -11.86
CA ALA A 810 22.16 -13.83 -12.01
C ALA A 810 20.94 -14.05 -11.10
N SER A 811 20.52 -13.01 -10.38
CA SER A 811 19.32 -13.04 -9.53
C SER A 811 18.06 -12.64 -10.32
N ASN A 812 16.94 -13.34 -10.13
CA ASN A 812 15.64 -13.00 -10.73
C ASN A 812 14.79 -12.11 -9.82
N SER A 813 14.68 -12.50 -8.56
CA SER A 813 13.79 -11.93 -7.56
C SER A 813 14.46 -12.00 -6.20
N ALA A 814 14.15 -11.04 -5.35
CA ALA A 814 14.55 -11.07 -3.95
C ALA A 814 13.42 -10.52 -3.08
N LEU A 815 12.97 -11.32 -2.13
CA LEU A 815 11.98 -10.94 -1.12
C LEU A 815 12.71 -10.65 0.20
N ARG A 816 12.43 -9.50 0.79
CA ARG A 816 13.02 -9.08 2.07
C ARG A 816 11.90 -8.72 3.03
N GLY A 817 11.84 -9.39 4.18
CA GLY A 817 10.83 -9.16 5.20
C GLY A 817 11.45 -8.91 6.57
N SER A 818 10.79 -8.08 7.38
CA SER A 818 11.06 -8.04 8.82
C SER A 818 10.47 -9.27 9.49
N ASN A 819 11.19 -9.86 10.45
CA ASN A 819 10.68 -11.02 11.17
C ASN A 819 9.45 -10.62 12.01
N LEU A 820 8.42 -11.46 11.98
CA LEU A 820 7.17 -11.22 12.71
C LEU A 820 7.35 -11.28 14.24
N LEU A 821 8.42 -11.95 14.73
CA LEU A 821 8.59 -12.33 16.15
C LEU A 821 10.02 -12.15 16.70
N ASP A 822 11.00 -11.68 15.92
CA ASP A 822 12.41 -11.57 16.34
C ASP A 822 13.11 -10.32 15.79
N GLN A 823 14.25 -9.91 16.36
CA GLN A 823 15.11 -8.85 15.85
C GLN A 823 15.92 -9.36 14.67
N GLY A 824 15.44 -9.14 13.44
CA GLY A 824 16.19 -9.45 12.23
C GLY A 824 15.40 -9.30 10.93
N LYS A 825 16.09 -9.50 9.81
CA LYS A 825 15.52 -9.52 8.45
C LYS A 825 15.56 -10.96 7.92
N THR A 826 14.51 -11.41 7.25
CA THR A 826 14.52 -12.64 6.45
C THR A 826 14.63 -12.26 4.98
N VAL A 827 15.51 -12.96 4.26
CA VAL A 827 15.83 -12.69 2.86
C VAL A 827 15.70 -13.99 2.07
N THR A 828 14.95 -13.93 0.97
CA THR A 828 14.85 -14.98 -0.04
C THR A 828 15.35 -14.42 -1.36
N ILE A 829 16.26 -15.13 -2.04
CA ILE A 829 16.78 -14.72 -3.35
C ILE A 829 16.71 -15.91 -4.30
N ASP A 830 16.13 -15.68 -5.47
CA ASP A 830 16.07 -16.65 -6.56
C ASP A 830 17.16 -16.33 -7.60
N PHE A 831 17.81 -17.37 -8.12
CA PHE A 831 18.93 -17.30 -9.05
C PHE A 831 18.67 -18.12 -10.32
N GLN A 832 19.35 -17.78 -11.41
CA GLN A 832 19.31 -18.53 -12.67
C GLN A 832 20.47 -19.52 -12.73
N GLY A 833 20.36 -20.68 -12.08
CA GLY A 833 21.38 -21.72 -12.10
C GLY A 833 21.49 -22.49 -10.80
N LYS A 834 22.49 -23.39 -10.70
CA LYS A 834 22.71 -24.21 -9.52
C LYS A 834 23.69 -23.55 -8.53
N VAL A 835 23.23 -23.24 -7.32
CA VAL A 835 24.03 -22.65 -6.23
C VAL A 835 24.95 -23.72 -5.61
N ALA A 836 26.25 -23.63 -5.92
CA ALA A 836 27.28 -24.50 -5.38
C ALA A 836 27.91 -23.93 -4.09
N ALA A 837 28.02 -22.61 -4.01
CA ALA A 837 28.54 -21.90 -2.85
C ALA A 837 27.87 -20.52 -2.70
N VAL A 838 28.04 -19.91 -1.54
CA VAL A 838 27.62 -18.53 -1.25
C VAL A 838 28.82 -17.72 -0.81
N GLU A 839 28.89 -16.48 -1.24
CA GLU A 839 29.84 -15.50 -0.74
C GLU A 839 29.09 -14.37 -0.02
N LEU A 840 29.38 -14.22 1.28
CA LEU A 840 28.93 -13.10 2.09
C LEU A 840 29.96 -11.97 2.00
N ILE A 841 29.49 -10.76 1.70
CA ILE A 841 30.30 -9.55 1.65
C ILE A 841 29.99 -8.70 2.86
N LEU A 842 30.96 -8.57 3.76
CA LEU A 842 30.82 -7.93 5.07
C LEU A 842 31.66 -6.66 5.17
N VAL A 843 31.20 -5.70 5.97
CA VAL A 843 31.94 -4.50 6.35
C VAL A 843 32.86 -4.83 7.52
N ARG A 844 34.16 -4.57 7.34
CA ARG A 844 35.17 -4.69 8.42
C ARG A 844 35.50 -3.34 9.04
N GLU A 845 35.65 -2.31 8.20
CA GLU A 845 35.89 -0.93 8.63
C GLU A 845 35.02 0.01 7.81
N GLN A 846 34.45 1.02 8.47
CA GLN A 846 33.64 2.05 7.82
C GLN A 846 33.97 3.43 8.37
N VAL A 847 33.78 4.45 7.55
CA VAL A 847 33.96 5.86 7.92
C VAL A 847 32.62 6.56 7.72
N LEU A 848 32.19 7.31 8.75
CA LEU A 848 31.03 8.19 8.63
C LEU A 848 31.45 9.49 7.93
N GLN A 849 30.85 9.76 6.79
CA GLN A 849 30.94 11.03 6.07
C GLN A 849 29.63 11.78 6.24
N THR A 850 29.74 13.08 6.50
CA THR A 850 28.61 13.96 6.77
C THR A 850 28.59 15.04 5.71
N HIS A 851 27.50 15.13 4.95
CA HIS A 851 27.31 16.09 3.88
C HIS A 851 26.16 17.02 4.22
N GLU A 852 26.48 18.25 4.62
CA GLU A 852 25.47 19.27 4.89
C GLU A 852 24.90 19.81 3.58
N PHE A 853 23.61 20.15 3.57
CA PHE A 853 22.99 20.82 2.43
C PHE A 853 22.05 21.94 2.88
N THR A 854 21.82 22.88 1.97
CA THR A 854 20.82 23.93 2.11
C THR A 854 20.11 24.11 0.77
N LEU A 855 18.82 23.81 0.74
CA LEU A 855 17.95 24.06 -0.40
C LEU A 855 17.33 25.46 -0.29
N ALA A 856 17.29 26.18 -1.40
CA ALA A 856 16.63 27.47 -1.49
C ALA A 856 15.14 27.28 -1.85
N GLY A 857 14.26 27.75 -0.98
CA GLY A 857 12.82 27.64 -1.11
C GLY A 857 12.25 26.26 -0.78
N ILE A 858 10.93 26.16 -0.92
CA ILE A 858 10.15 24.94 -0.66
C ILE A 858 9.48 24.38 -1.92
N TYR A 859 9.74 25.01 -3.07
CA TYR A 859 9.11 24.62 -4.34
C TYR A 859 10.04 23.72 -5.16
N PRO A 860 9.48 22.72 -5.88
CA PRO A 860 10.20 21.91 -6.84
C PRO A 860 10.95 22.74 -7.91
N PRO A 861 12.02 22.20 -8.52
CA PRO A 861 12.69 22.86 -9.62
C PRO A 861 11.76 22.95 -10.83
N VAL A 862 11.78 24.10 -11.50
CA VAL A 862 11.03 24.32 -12.74
C VAL A 862 11.81 23.80 -13.95
N ARG A 863 11.11 23.54 -15.06
CA ARG A 863 11.71 23.04 -16.30
C ARG A 863 11.28 23.90 -17.47
N ASP A 864 12.18 24.13 -18.41
CA ASP A 864 11.81 24.74 -19.68
C ASP A 864 10.84 23.85 -20.45
N PHE A 865 9.95 24.47 -21.22
CA PHE A 865 9.04 23.74 -22.08
C PHE A 865 9.81 23.14 -23.26
N SER A 866 9.74 21.82 -23.43
CA SER A 866 10.27 21.15 -24.63
C SER A 866 9.61 21.68 -25.91
N MET A 867 8.35 22.13 -25.82
CA MET A 867 7.59 22.76 -26.90
C MET A 867 6.66 23.83 -26.31
N VAL A 868 6.59 24.99 -26.97
CA VAL A 868 5.64 26.06 -26.59
C VAL A 868 4.34 25.89 -27.38
N LEU A 869 3.22 25.72 -26.66
CA LEU A 869 1.89 25.67 -27.26
C LEU A 869 1.31 27.08 -27.36
N PRO A 870 0.58 27.41 -28.45
CA PRO A 870 -0.10 28.69 -28.54
C PRO A 870 -1.27 28.75 -27.54
N PRO A 871 -1.72 29.96 -27.13
CA PRO A 871 -2.94 30.14 -26.36
C PRO A 871 -4.15 29.47 -27.04
N PRO A 872 -5.16 29.02 -26.28
CA PRO A 872 -6.39 28.49 -26.86
C PRO A 872 -7.10 29.59 -27.65
N GLU A 873 -7.59 29.25 -28.84
CA GLU A 873 -8.48 30.12 -29.61
C GLU A 873 -9.85 30.16 -28.93
N VAL A 874 -10.46 31.35 -28.84
CA VAL A 874 -11.72 31.56 -28.10
C VAL A 874 -12.91 31.06 -28.92
N PHE A 875 -13.80 30.30 -28.29
CA PHE A 875 -15.05 29.84 -28.89
C PHE A 875 -16.15 30.87 -28.62
N SER A 876 -16.56 31.56 -29.68
CA SER A 876 -17.48 32.70 -29.64
C SER A 876 -18.92 32.29 -29.93
N ALA A 877 -19.87 33.09 -29.44
CA ALA A 877 -21.30 32.80 -29.61
C ALA A 877 -21.75 32.75 -31.08
N GLU A 878 -21.05 33.46 -31.97
CA GLU A 878 -21.30 33.45 -33.41
C GLU A 878 -20.99 32.09 -34.06
N GLN A 879 -20.20 31.24 -33.41
CA GLN A 879 -19.82 29.91 -33.90
C GLN A 879 -20.80 28.81 -33.48
N LEU A 880 -21.64 29.03 -32.46
CA LEU A 880 -22.63 28.04 -32.00
C LEU A 880 -23.61 27.60 -33.11
N PRO A 881 -24.16 28.51 -33.95
CA PRO A 881 -25.04 28.09 -35.05
C PRO A 881 -24.33 27.30 -36.14
N ALA A 882 -23.00 27.46 -36.28
CA ALA A 882 -22.20 26.68 -37.22
C ALA A 882 -21.94 25.27 -36.66
N LEU A 883 -21.66 25.16 -35.35
CA LEU A 883 -21.54 23.89 -34.65
C LEU A 883 -22.84 23.09 -34.67
N GLU A 884 -23.98 23.73 -34.38
CA GLU A 884 -25.30 23.09 -34.39
C GLU A 884 -25.66 22.45 -35.75
N LYS A 885 -25.23 23.08 -36.85
CA LYS A 885 -25.46 22.60 -38.23
C LYS A 885 -24.42 21.58 -38.70
N ASP A 886 -23.38 21.34 -37.91
CA ASP A 886 -22.34 20.39 -38.27
C ASP A 886 -22.83 18.94 -38.08
N THR A 887 -22.04 18.00 -38.58
CA THR A 887 -22.31 16.56 -38.49
C THR A 887 -21.28 15.88 -37.62
N ALA A 888 -21.72 14.90 -36.83
CA ALA A 888 -20.83 14.06 -36.06
C ALA A 888 -19.74 13.42 -36.96
N PRO A 889 -18.48 13.34 -36.50
CA PRO A 889 -17.40 12.74 -37.27
C PRO A 889 -17.58 11.22 -37.42
N ALA A 890 -17.17 10.68 -38.55
CA ALA A 890 -17.10 9.22 -38.76
C ALA A 890 -15.76 8.70 -38.21
N VAL A 891 -15.77 8.22 -36.97
CA VAL A 891 -14.58 7.75 -36.26
C VAL A 891 -14.40 6.24 -36.46
N SER A 892 -13.16 5.82 -36.73
CA SER A 892 -12.77 4.41 -36.72
C SER A 892 -12.08 4.07 -35.41
N PHE A 893 -12.42 2.91 -34.83
CA PHE A 893 -11.91 2.45 -33.53
C PHE A 893 -10.97 1.25 -33.71
N PRO A 894 -9.69 1.45 -34.10
CA PRO A 894 -8.79 0.35 -34.47
C PRO A 894 -8.34 -0.52 -33.30
N HIS A 895 -8.37 0.02 -32.07
CA HIS A 895 -7.86 -0.68 -30.89
C HIS A 895 -8.98 -1.31 -30.05
N GLN A 896 -10.10 -0.61 -29.88
CA GLN A 896 -11.22 -1.04 -29.06
C GLN A 896 -12.50 -0.35 -29.53
N ALA A 897 -13.48 -1.13 -29.98
CA ALA A 897 -14.80 -0.59 -30.29
C ALA A 897 -15.53 -0.22 -28.98
N PRO A 898 -16.27 0.90 -28.96
CA PRO A 898 -17.11 1.22 -27.81
C PRO A 898 -18.23 0.20 -27.64
N ALA A 899 -18.69 0.00 -26.41
CA ALA A 899 -19.83 -0.86 -26.09
C ALA A 899 -21.13 -0.33 -26.73
N ASN A 900 -21.28 0.99 -26.79
CA ASN A 900 -22.37 1.65 -27.50
C ASN A 900 -21.88 2.97 -28.12
N SER A 901 -22.50 3.40 -29.20
CA SER A 901 -22.24 4.70 -29.80
C SER A 901 -23.53 5.46 -30.04
N VAL A 902 -23.58 6.71 -29.57
CA VAL A 902 -24.75 7.59 -29.71
C VAL A 902 -24.35 8.81 -30.54
N ILE A 903 -25.14 9.13 -31.56
CA ILE A 903 -24.99 10.37 -32.32
C ILE A 903 -25.98 11.39 -31.76
N ALA A 904 -25.45 12.48 -31.23
CA ALA A 904 -26.22 13.59 -30.70
C ALA A 904 -25.79 14.87 -31.43
N GLY A 905 -26.57 15.28 -32.43
CA GLY A 905 -26.27 16.46 -33.26
C GLY A 905 -24.87 16.39 -33.91
N PRO A 906 -23.97 17.37 -33.64
CA PRO A 906 -22.61 17.41 -34.21
C PRO A 906 -21.61 16.50 -33.46
N VAL A 907 -22.09 15.61 -32.59
CA VAL A 907 -21.26 14.84 -31.67
C VAL A 907 -21.50 13.34 -31.83
N LEU A 908 -20.41 12.59 -31.81
CA LEU A 908 -20.41 11.14 -31.60
C LEU A 908 -19.95 10.85 -30.16
N ILE A 909 -20.78 10.15 -29.39
CA ILE A 909 -20.49 9.69 -28.03
C ILE A 909 -20.19 8.19 -28.12
N ALA A 910 -18.95 7.80 -27.87
CA ALA A 910 -18.51 6.41 -27.84
C ALA A 910 -18.42 5.93 -26.39
N VAL A 911 -19.45 5.22 -25.92
CA VAL A 911 -19.56 4.73 -24.55
C VAL A 911 -18.75 3.45 -24.40
N HIS A 912 -17.74 3.49 -23.54
CA HIS A 912 -16.90 2.32 -23.22
C HIS A 912 -17.40 1.58 -21.99
N GLU A 913 -17.95 2.32 -21.04
CA GLU A 913 -18.49 1.78 -19.79
C GLU A 913 -19.72 2.60 -19.39
N LEU A 914 -20.81 1.91 -19.08
CA LEU A 914 -22.00 2.50 -18.47
C LEU A 914 -22.58 1.48 -17.51
N LEU A 915 -22.25 1.63 -16.24
CA LEU A 915 -22.73 0.78 -15.15
C LEU A 915 -23.61 1.62 -14.23
N ALA A 916 -24.82 1.12 -13.98
CA ALA A 916 -25.72 1.63 -12.95
C ALA A 916 -26.11 0.43 -12.06
N GLN A 917 -25.37 0.22 -10.98
CA GLN A 917 -25.45 -1.01 -10.18
C GLN A 917 -26.53 -0.96 -9.09
N PRO A 918 -26.96 -2.12 -8.56
CA PRO A 918 -27.94 -2.22 -7.46
C PRO A 918 -27.51 -1.54 -6.15
N GLN A 919 -26.21 -1.27 -5.99
CA GLN A 919 -25.67 -0.52 -4.85
C GLN A 919 -25.80 1.01 -5.04
N ASN A 920 -26.64 1.45 -5.97
CA ASN A 920 -26.91 2.86 -6.27
C ASN A 920 -25.67 3.64 -6.72
N THR A 921 -24.78 3.04 -7.51
CA THR A 921 -23.61 3.72 -8.07
C THR A 921 -23.71 3.83 -9.59
N LEU A 922 -23.40 5.02 -10.12
CA LEU A 922 -23.25 5.27 -11.55
C LEU A 922 -21.75 5.38 -11.88
N ALA A 923 -21.32 4.63 -12.89
CA ALA A 923 -20.03 4.80 -13.55
C ALA A 923 -20.26 4.91 -15.06
N LEU A 924 -19.91 6.07 -15.62
CA LEU A 924 -19.98 6.35 -17.06
C LEU A 924 -18.58 6.75 -17.55
N ARG A 925 -18.06 6.01 -18.53
CA ARG A 925 -16.83 6.33 -19.27
C ARG A 925 -17.13 6.34 -20.76
N ALA A 926 -16.90 7.48 -21.40
CA ALA A 926 -17.14 7.65 -22.83
C ALA A 926 -16.11 8.58 -23.46
N ASP A 927 -15.85 8.39 -24.75
CA ASP A 927 -15.16 9.39 -25.57
C ASP A 927 -16.18 10.24 -26.34
N ILE A 928 -15.96 11.55 -26.37
CA ILE A 928 -16.80 12.53 -27.03
C ILE A 928 -16.04 13.06 -28.24
N TYR A 929 -16.60 12.89 -29.44
CA TYR A 929 -15.97 13.30 -30.69
C TYR A 929 -16.78 14.39 -31.40
N THR A 930 -16.11 15.44 -31.85
CA THR A 930 -16.68 16.47 -32.73
C THR A 930 -15.64 16.93 -33.75
N ARG A 931 -16.03 17.62 -34.82
CA ARG A 931 -15.08 18.08 -35.84
C ARG A 931 -14.14 19.14 -35.29
N ASN A 932 -12.90 19.15 -35.78
CA ASN A 932 -11.88 20.15 -35.39
C ASN A 932 -12.02 21.49 -36.15
N SER A 933 -13.13 21.70 -36.84
CA SER A 933 -13.52 22.97 -37.48
C SER A 933 -13.88 24.06 -36.46
N HIS A 934 -14.10 23.69 -35.20
CA HIS A 934 -14.47 24.60 -34.12
C HIS A 934 -13.35 24.68 -33.08
N PRO A 935 -13.05 25.88 -32.54
CA PRO A 935 -11.93 26.10 -31.61
C PRO A 935 -12.26 25.62 -30.18
N LEU A 936 -12.71 24.37 -30.01
CA LEU A 936 -13.06 23.80 -28.70
C LEU A 936 -11.84 23.24 -27.95
N SER A 937 -10.72 23.04 -28.63
CA SER A 937 -9.53 22.42 -28.03
C SER A 937 -8.92 23.27 -26.92
N ARG A 938 -8.50 22.67 -25.80
CA ARG A 938 -7.78 23.33 -24.70
C ARG A 938 -8.55 24.46 -23.99
N GLN A 939 -9.89 24.46 -24.09
CA GLN A 939 -10.76 25.32 -23.30
C GLN A 939 -11.39 24.53 -22.14
N LEU A 940 -11.28 25.03 -20.91
CA LEU A 940 -11.64 24.27 -19.71
C LEU A 940 -13.16 24.09 -19.51
N GLY A 941 -13.98 25.07 -19.93
CA GLY A 941 -15.44 25.09 -19.72
C GLY A 941 -16.28 25.01 -20.99
N ALA A 942 -15.66 24.76 -22.16
CA ALA A 942 -16.36 24.86 -23.45
C ALA A 942 -17.35 23.71 -23.69
N VAL A 943 -17.14 22.54 -23.09
CA VAL A 943 -18.02 21.37 -23.25
C VAL A 943 -18.28 20.73 -21.89
N SER A 944 -19.54 20.39 -21.59
CA SER A 944 -19.89 19.58 -20.42
C SER A 944 -21.04 18.62 -20.72
N MET A 945 -21.08 17.51 -19.98
CA MET A 945 -22.21 16.59 -19.96
C MET A 945 -23.07 16.87 -18.74
N VAL A 946 -24.39 16.97 -18.91
CA VAL A 946 -25.37 17.10 -17.82
C VAL A 946 -26.37 15.96 -17.92
N ILE A 947 -26.48 15.14 -16.88
CA ILE A 947 -27.54 14.15 -16.71
C ILE A 947 -28.58 14.72 -15.76
N SER A 948 -29.81 14.81 -16.24
CA SER A 948 -30.94 15.43 -15.51
C SER A 948 -31.96 14.42 -15.03
N GLU A 949 -32.08 13.26 -15.70
CA GLU A 949 -33.08 12.25 -15.32
C GLU A 949 -32.50 10.84 -15.51
N LEU A 950 -32.91 9.92 -14.64
CA LEU A 950 -32.67 8.48 -14.76
C LEU A 950 -34.01 7.78 -15.02
N GLU A 951 -34.06 6.88 -15.99
CA GLU A 951 -35.22 6.03 -16.26
C GLU A 951 -35.02 4.68 -15.56
N ASP A 952 -35.98 4.26 -14.73
CA ASP A 952 -35.97 2.95 -14.09
C ASP A 952 -36.56 1.84 -14.99
N GLY A 953 -36.47 0.57 -14.56
CA GLY A 953 -36.99 -0.57 -15.33
C GLY A 953 -38.49 -0.58 -15.52
N SER A 954 -39.23 0.28 -14.80
CA SER A 954 -40.66 0.52 -14.98
C SER A 954 -40.97 1.69 -15.91
N GLY A 955 -39.95 2.39 -16.43
CA GLY A 955 -40.07 3.56 -17.30
C GLY A 955 -40.37 4.87 -16.55
N ASN A 956 -40.21 4.92 -15.22
CA ASN A 956 -40.37 6.17 -14.49
C ASN A 956 -39.08 7.00 -14.55
N LEU A 957 -39.23 8.32 -14.66
CA LEU A 957 -38.12 9.26 -14.67
C LEU A 957 -37.87 9.82 -13.27
N HIS A 958 -36.62 9.76 -12.83
CA HIS A 958 -36.14 10.25 -11.55
C HIS A 958 -35.18 11.41 -11.77
N SER A 959 -35.53 12.60 -11.27
CA SER A 959 -34.68 13.77 -11.45
C SER A 959 -33.36 13.64 -10.68
N VAL A 960 -32.26 13.91 -11.37
CA VAL A 960 -30.90 13.97 -10.83
C VAL A 960 -30.20 15.21 -11.36
N HIS A 961 -29.03 15.52 -10.84
CA HIS A 961 -28.22 16.62 -11.36
C HIS A 961 -26.74 16.22 -11.30
N TYR A 962 -26.33 15.44 -12.29
CA TYR A 962 -24.92 15.08 -12.46
C TYR A 962 -24.33 15.88 -13.60
N GLN A 963 -23.17 16.49 -13.37
CA GLN A 963 -22.47 17.27 -14.37
C GLN A 963 -20.99 16.95 -14.38
N SER A 964 -20.40 16.85 -15.57
CA SER A 964 -18.97 16.59 -15.78
C SER A 964 -18.45 17.42 -16.94
N PRO A 965 -17.44 18.29 -16.74
CA PRO A 965 -16.80 19.01 -17.84
C PRO A 965 -15.94 18.08 -18.69
N ILE A 966 -15.79 18.42 -19.97
CA ILE A 966 -15.07 17.63 -20.97
C ILE A 966 -14.00 18.52 -21.61
N ALA A 967 -12.74 18.18 -21.41
CA ALA A 967 -11.64 18.79 -22.16
C ALA A 967 -11.57 18.17 -23.55
N MET A 968 -11.65 19.02 -24.57
CA MET A 968 -11.46 18.60 -25.96
C MET A 968 -10.00 18.78 -26.35
N ASP A 969 -9.42 17.78 -26.99
CA ASP A 969 -8.08 17.81 -27.56
C ASP A 969 -8.08 17.31 -29.00
N HIS A 970 -7.06 17.71 -29.76
CA HIS A 970 -6.89 17.18 -31.10
C HIS A 970 -6.49 15.71 -31.05
N GLN A 971 -7.09 14.89 -31.93
CA GLN A 971 -6.67 13.52 -32.13
C GLN A 971 -5.83 13.38 -33.39
N GLY A 972 -4.70 12.66 -33.28
CA GLY A 972 -3.72 12.55 -34.35
C GLY A 972 -2.85 13.80 -34.49
N GLY A 973 -2.23 13.97 -35.66
CA GLY A 973 -1.47 15.17 -36.04
C GLY A 973 -0.17 15.41 -35.26
N TYR A 974 0.44 16.57 -35.48
CA TYR A 974 1.63 17.00 -34.74
C TYR A 974 1.76 18.52 -34.74
N TRP A 975 2.46 19.04 -33.74
CA TRP A 975 2.79 20.46 -33.66
C TRP A 975 4.10 20.74 -34.38
N LEU A 976 4.10 21.67 -35.34
CA LEU A 976 5.29 22.14 -36.03
C LEU A 976 5.35 23.66 -35.96
N ASN A 977 6.41 24.19 -35.34
CA ASN A 977 6.62 25.64 -35.17
C ASN A 977 5.42 26.36 -34.52
N GLY A 978 4.81 25.74 -33.51
CA GLY A 978 3.66 26.31 -32.79
C GLY A 978 2.33 26.28 -33.56
N ASN A 979 2.28 25.65 -34.74
CA ASN A 979 1.05 25.41 -35.49
C ASN A 979 0.71 23.92 -35.48
N TYR A 980 -0.54 23.59 -35.18
CA TYR A 980 -1.01 22.21 -35.23
C TYR A 980 -1.22 21.79 -36.68
N GLN A 981 -0.56 20.71 -37.09
CA GLN A 981 -0.75 20.06 -38.37
C GLN A 981 -1.76 18.93 -38.18
N THR A 982 -2.98 19.16 -38.65
CA THR A 982 -4.07 18.17 -38.60
C THR A 982 -3.72 16.93 -39.40
N ASP A 983 -3.94 15.75 -38.81
CA ASP A 983 -3.96 14.50 -39.55
C ASP A 983 -5.23 14.43 -40.40
N PRO A 984 -5.14 14.38 -41.74
CA PRO A 984 -6.32 14.33 -42.60
C PRO A 984 -7.17 13.07 -42.40
N THR A 985 -6.61 12.02 -41.79
CA THR A 985 -7.34 10.78 -41.47
C THR A 985 -8.10 10.87 -40.14
N GLN A 986 -7.76 11.86 -39.28
CA GLN A 986 -8.38 12.07 -37.97
C GLN A 986 -8.74 13.57 -37.75
N PRO A 987 -9.57 14.19 -38.60
CA PRO A 987 -9.89 15.63 -38.50
C PRO A 987 -10.97 15.93 -37.43
N TRP A 988 -10.79 15.41 -36.22
CA TRP A 988 -11.74 15.60 -35.12
C TRP A 988 -11.03 15.90 -33.81
N LEU A 989 -11.78 16.47 -32.88
CA LEU A 989 -11.44 16.62 -31.49
C LEU A 989 -12.01 15.42 -30.71
N ARG A 990 -11.30 15.02 -29.68
CA ARG A 990 -11.70 13.99 -28.73
C ARG A 990 -11.65 14.57 -27.32
N GLY A 991 -12.68 14.31 -26.53
CA GLY A 991 -12.67 14.56 -25.09
C GLY A 991 -13.06 13.31 -24.32
N LEU A 992 -12.40 13.07 -23.19
CA LEU A 992 -12.72 11.95 -22.30
C LEU A 992 -13.77 12.41 -21.28
N LEU A 993 -14.90 11.70 -21.25
CA LEU A 993 -15.93 11.83 -20.24
C LEU A 993 -15.76 10.69 -19.23
N GLU A 994 -15.50 11.05 -17.98
CA GLU A 994 -15.61 10.14 -16.84
C GLU A 994 -16.54 10.78 -15.81
N MET A 995 -17.56 10.03 -15.41
CA MET A 995 -18.55 10.45 -14.41
C MET A 995 -18.79 9.30 -13.44
N ARG A 996 -18.66 9.60 -12.14
CA ARG A 996 -18.99 8.68 -11.06
C ARG A 996 -19.92 9.37 -10.09
N ALA A 997 -21.02 8.73 -9.75
CA ALA A 997 -21.94 9.21 -8.73
C ALA A 997 -22.31 8.07 -7.77
N GLY A 998 -22.28 8.35 -6.46
CA GLY A 998 -22.92 7.51 -5.46
C GLY A 998 -24.37 7.93 -5.25
N ASP A 999 -25.14 7.07 -4.58
CA ASP A 999 -26.52 7.32 -4.17
C ASP A 999 -27.49 7.65 -5.32
N LEU A 1000 -27.51 6.81 -6.36
CA LEU A 1000 -28.61 6.83 -7.34
C LEU A 1000 -29.97 6.68 -6.63
N PRO A 1001 -30.99 7.47 -7.02
CA PRO A 1001 -32.33 7.36 -6.45
C PRO A 1001 -33.03 6.02 -6.78
N VAL A 1002 -32.53 5.28 -7.77
CA VAL A 1002 -33.07 4.01 -8.26
C VAL A 1002 -31.98 2.99 -8.58
N GLY A 1003 -32.24 1.72 -8.24
CA GLY A 1003 -31.28 0.61 -8.39
C GLY A 1003 -31.38 -0.16 -9.72
N ASP A 1004 -32.44 0.07 -10.50
CA ASP A 1004 -32.75 -0.60 -11.78
C ASP A 1004 -32.75 0.41 -12.96
N THR A 1005 -31.74 1.27 -13.03
CA THR A 1005 -31.65 2.30 -14.08
C THR A 1005 -31.44 1.65 -15.46
N VAL A 1006 -32.31 1.94 -16.42
CA VAL A 1006 -32.25 1.45 -17.82
C VAL A 1006 -31.82 2.52 -18.83
N ALA A 1007 -31.99 3.80 -18.51
CA ALA A 1007 -31.52 4.90 -19.36
C ALA A 1007 -31.15 6.16 -18.56
N LEU A 1008 -30.22 6.93 -19.12
CA LEU A 1008 -29.80 8.22 -18.63
C LEU A 1008 -30.20 9.29 -19.65
N TRP A 1009 -30.95 10.28 -19.18
CA TRP A 1009 -31.43 11.39 -20.00
C TRP A 1009 -30.70 12.67 -19.61
N GLY A 1010 -30.22 13.40 -20.61
CA GLY A 1010 -29.39 14.57 -20.38
C GLY A 1010 -29.13 15.39 -21.63
N LYS A 1011 -28.05 16.17 -21.56
CA LYS A 1011 -27.59 17.02 -22.65
C LYS A 1011 -26.08 17.22 -22.60
N LEU A 1012 -25.49 17.35 -23.78
CA LEU A 1012 -24.19 17.99 -23.96
C LEU A 1012 -24.41 19.49 -24.08
N VAL A 1013 -23.65 20.26 -23.31
CA VAL A 1013 -23.71 21.72 -23.29
C VAL A 1013 -22.41 22.27 -23.86
N PHE A 1014 -22.51 22.95 -25.00
CA PHE A 1014 -21.41 23.71 -25.59
C PHE A 1014 -21.55 25.17 -25.15
N SER A 1015 -20.54 25.68 -24.46
CA SER A 1015 -20.55 27.03 -23.89
C SER A 1015 -19.60 27.93 -24.68
N ALA A 1016 -20.15 28.95 -25.32
CA ALA A 1016 -19.38 30.02 -25.90
C ALA A 1016 -19.28 31.20 -24.92
N ALA A 1017 -18.04 31.55 -24.58
CA ALA A 1017 -17.76 32.62 -23.65
C ALA A 1017 -17.80 33.98 -24.35
N GLN A 1018 -18.46 34.94 -23.71
CA GLN A 1018 -18.43 36.35 -24.11
C GLN A 1018 -17.78 37.19 -23.00
N GLU A 1019 -17.04 38.22 -23.42
CA GLU A 1019 -16.37 39.19 -22.54
C GLU A 1019 -15.48 38.54 -21.46
N PRO A 1020 -14.29 38.00 -21.81
CA PRO A 1020 -13.37 37.43 -20.82
C PRO A 1020 -12.93 38.48 -19.80
N VAL A 1021 -13.07 38.16 -18.51
CA VAL A 1021 -12.65 38.95 -17.36
C VAL A 1021 -11.46 38.27 -16.70
N PRO A 1022 -10.27 38.90 -16.68
CA PRO A 1022 -9.13 38.37 -15.95
C PRO A 1022 -9.27 38.68 -14.45
N ILE A 1023 -9.18 37.64 -13.62
CA ILE A 1023 -9.09 37.74 -12.16
C ILE A 1023 -7.69 37.30 -11.76
N GLN A 1024 -6.86 38.26 -11.35
CA GLN A 1024 -5.48 38.02 -10.95
C GLN A 1024 -5.36 37.89 -9.44
N LEU A 1025 -4.79 36.77 -8.98
CA LEU A 1025 -4.54 36.48 -7.58
C LEU A 1025 -3.04 36.23 -7.35
N PRO A 1026 -2.45 36.74 -6.25
CA PRO A 1026 -1.06 36.43 -5.94
C PRO A 1026 -0.90 34.93 -5.71
N PHE A 1027 0.14 34.34 -6.30
CA PHE A 1027 0.41 32.92 -6.15
C PHE A 1027 0.70 32.57 -4.68
N ARG A 1028 -0.04 31.60 -4.16
CA ARG A 1028 0.18 31.00 -2.83
C ARG A 1028 -0.13 29.51 -2.91
N PHE A 1029 0.71 28.69 -2.28
CA PHE A 1029 0.40 27.27 -2.14
C PHE A 1029 -0.89 27.08 -1.33
N GLY A 1030 -1.72 26.10 -1.71
CA GLY A 1030 -3.02 25.89 -1.08
C GLY A 1030 -4.06 26.98 -1.42
N MET A 1031 -3.77 27.91 -2.34
CA MET A 1031 -4.73 28.93 -2.75
C MET A 1031 -6.02 28.31 -3.27
N GLN A 1032 -7.12 29.00 -2.97
CA GLN A 1032 -8.46 28.61 -3.40
C GLN A 1032 -9.06 29.74 -4.24
N TRP A 1033 -9.77 29.37 -5.29
CA TRP A 1033 -10.59 30.27 -6.06
C TRP A 1033 -12.01 29.71 -6.14
N ASN A 1034 -12.97 30.52 -5.69
CA ASN A 1034 -14.37 30.17 -5.66
C ASN A 1034 -15.10 30.86 -6.83
N ALA A 1035 -15.71 30.07 -7.68
CA ALA A 1035 -16.77 30.50 -8.58
C ALA A 1035 -18.14 30.26 -7.90
N ASN A 1036 -19.24 30.65 -8.55
CA ASN A 1036 -20.58 30.46 -7.97
C ASN A 1036 -20.89 28.99 -7.68
N ASP A 1037 -20.44 28.07 -8.55
CA ASP A 1037 -20.80 26.64 -8.52
C ASP A 1037 -19.58 25.71 -8.47
N ALA A 1038 -18.39 26.25 -8.16
CA ALA A 1038 -17.17 25.46 -8.10
C ALA A 1038 -16.06 26.08 -7.25
N LEU A 1039 -15.19 25.19 -6.78
CA LEU A 1039 -13.99 25.49 -6.02
C LEU A 1039 -12.78 24.91 -6.76
N LEU A 1040 -11.80 25.76 -7.06
CA LEU A 1040 -10.47 25.33 -7.45
C LEU A 1040 -9.52 25.48 -6.28
N LYS A 1041 -8.81 24.40 -5.94
CA LYS A 1041 -7.81 24.40 -4.88
C LYS A 1041 -6.48 23.94 -5.45
N LEU A 1042 -5.43 24.76 -5.30
CA LEU A 1042 -4.06 24.34 -5.65
C LEU A 1042 -3.61 23.26 -4.66
N GLN A 1043 -3.77 22.01 -5.06
CA GLN A 1043 -3.54 20.84 -4.20
C GLN A 1043 -2.09 20.38 -4.26
N ARG A 1044 -1.43 20.52 -5.41
CA ARG A 1044 -0.07 20.00 -5.58
C ARG A 1044 0.77 20.86 -6.53
N VAL A 1045 2.05 20.99 -6.20
CA VAL A 1045 3.09 21.59 -7.04
C VAL A 1045 4.15 20.55 -7.30
N GLU A 1046 4.49 20.32 -8.56
CA GLU A 1046 5.52 19.37 -9.01
C GLU A 1046 6.57 20.11 -9.85
N SER A 1047 7.65 19.40 -10.21
CA SER A 1047 8.68 19.95 -11.09
C SER A 1047 8.10 20.37 -12.45
N GLY A 1048 7.91 21.68 -12.63
CA GLY A 1048 7.37 22.28 -13.84
C GLY A 1048 5.84 22.20 -14.00
N ARG A 1049 5.08 21.91 -12.94
CA ARG A 1049 3.61 21.78 -13.02
C ARG A 1049 2.89 22.20 -11.75
N LEU A 1050 1.73 22.86 -11.91
CA LEU A 1050 0.76 23.14 -10.85
C LEU A 1050 -0.49 22.27 -11.06
N ILE A 1051 -1.04 21.71 -10.00
CA ILE A 1051 -2.19 20.81 -10.05
C ILE A 1051 -3.27 21.32 -9.11
N PHE A 1052 -4.41 21.69 -9.70
CA PHE A 1052 -5.59 22.15 -8.99
C PHE A 1052 -6.61 21.02 -8.94
N ASP A 1053 -7.09 20.69 -7.75
CA ASP A 1053 -8.30 19.89 -7.61
C ASP A 1053 -9.51 20.80 -7.86
N MET A 1054 -10.50 20.27 -8.57
CA MET A 1054 -11.74 20.95 -8.91
C MET A 1054 -12.93 20.24 -8.28
N GLU A 1055 -13.71 21.00 -7.50
CA GLU A 1055 -15.01 20.57 -6.99
C GLU A 1055 -16.10 21.39 -7.68
N GLY A 1056 -17.18 20.72 -8.11
CA GLY A 1056 -18.27 21.36 -8.85
C GLY A 1056 -17.97 21.53 -10.35
N ASN A 1057 -18.64 22.48 -10.99
CA ASN A 1057 -18.51 22.75 -12.43
C ASN A 1057 -18.11 24.21 -12.70
N LEU A 1058 -17.29 24.41 -13.74
CA LEU A 1058 -16.71 25.69 -14.11
C LEU A 1058 -17.08 26.10 -15.54
N PRO A 1059 -18.38 26.28 -15.86
CA PRO A 1059 -18.81 26.59 -17.22
C PRO A 1059 -18.32 27.97 -17.68
N SER A 1060 -18.04 28.88 -16.73
CA SER A 1060 -17.52 30.21 -17.02
C SER A 1060 -16.00 30.29 -17.07
N LEU A 1061 -15.25 29.27 -16.62
CA LEU A 1061 -13.79 29.31 -16.63
C LEU A 1061 -13.27 28.98 -18.02
N MET A 1062 -12.61 29.96 -18.63
CA MET A 1062 -12.05 29.84 -19.98
C MET A 1062 -10.62 29.32 -19.95
N ALA A 1063 -9.79 29.92 -19.10
CA ALA A 1063 -8.36 29.62 -19.00
C ALA A 1063 -7.80 29.94 -17.62
N ILE A 1064 -6.72 29.25 -17.26
CA ILE A 1064 -5.85 29.59 -16.12
C ILE A 1064 -4.47 29.91 -16.68
N ARG A 1065 -3.89 31.03 -16.27
CA ARG A 1065 -2.57 31.48 -16.71
C ARG A 1065 -1.69 31.77 -15.51
N ALA A 1066 -0.43 31.35 -15.58
CA ALA A 1066 0.57 31.69 -14.59
C ALA A 1066 1.44 32.83 -15.13
N LEU A 1067 1.60 33.90 -14.34
CA LEU A 1067 2.33 35.10 -14.74
C LEU A 1067 3.57 35.32 -13.86
N SER A 1068 4.66 35.81 -14.47
CA SER A 1068 5.86 36.26 -13.76
C SER A 1068 5.59 37.55 -12.98
N LEU A 1069 6.58 38.00 -12.20
CA LEU A 1069 6.51 39.29 -11.50
C LEU A 1069 6.36 40.47 -12.48
N ASP A 1070 6.94 40.35 -13.68
CA ASP A 1070 6.87 41.35 -14.75
C ASP A 1070 5.59 41.22 -15.60
N GLY A 1071 4.70 40.28 -15.25
CA GLY A 1071 3.46 40.01 -15.97
C GLY A 1071 3.62 39.14 -17.23
N GLU A 1072 4.79 38.55 -17.45
CA GLU A 1072 5.02 37.65 -18.58
C GLU A 1072 4.34 36.29 -18.39
N LEU A 1073 3.84 35.69 -19.46
CA LEU A 1073 3.23 34.36 -19.40
C LEU A 1073 4.29 33.27 -19.18
N VAL A 1074 4.13 32.50 -18.11
CA VAL A 1074 5.06 31.44 -17.72
C VAL A 1074 4.45 30.06 -17.67
N SER A 1075 3.16 29.93 -18.01
CA SER A 1075 2.47 28.65 -18.17
C SER A 1075 2.18 28.30 -19.62
N GLN A 1076 1.96 27.01 -19.87
CA GLN A 1076 1.21 26.51 -21.02
C GLN A 1076 -0.31 26.67 -20.79
N PRO A 1077 -1.16 26.45 -21.81
CA PRO A 1077 -2.59 26.29 -21.61
C PRO A 1077 -2.89 25.19 -20.60
N ALA A 1078 -3.82 25.47 -19.68
CA ALA A 1078 -4.27 24.52 -18.67
C ALA A 1078 -4.94 23.30 -19.31
N GLN A 1079 -4.73 22.12 -18.72
CA GLN A 1079 -5.33 20.85 -19.15
C GLN A 1079 -6.28 20.36 -18.07
N LEU A 1080 -7.53 20.06 -18.43
CA LEU A 1080 -8.46 19.37 -17.55
C LEU A 1080 -8.24 17.87 -17.70
N ARG A 1081 -7.94 17.19 -16.59
CA ARG A 1081 -7.86 15.74 -16.49
C ARG A 1081 -8.91 15.24 -15.51
N THR A 1082 -9.45 14.07 -15.79
CA THR A 1082 -10.30 13.35 -14.84
C THR A 1082 -9.55 12.10 -14.41
N VAL A 1083 -9.40 11.93 -13.10
CA VAL A 1083 -8.71 10.78 -12.51
C VAL A 1083 -9.63 10.20 -11.46
N PHE A 1084 -10.18 9.01 -11.74
CA PHE A 1084 -11.13 8.30 -10.86
C PHE A 1084 -12.38 9.14 -10.52
N GLY A 1085 -12.91 9.87 -11.50
CA GLY A 1085 -14.08 10.74 -11.32
C GLY A 1085 -13.80 12.06 -10.58
N LYS A 1086 -12.55 12.33 -10.18
CA LYS A 1086 -12.13 13.64 -9.69
C LYS A 1086 -11.54 14.45 -10.82
N HIS A 1087 -12.05 15.66 -11.00
CA HIS A 1087 -11.54 16.58 -11.98
C HIS A 1087 -10.35 17.35 -11.42
N ARG A 1088 -9.30 17.45 -12.23
CA ARG A 1088 -8.07 18.18 -11.93
C ARG A 1088 -7.70 19.07 -13.09
N ILE A 1089 -7.15 20.24 -12.78
CA ILE A 1089 -6.58 21.12 -13.78
C ILE A 1089 -5.07 21.12 -13.59
N GLU A 1090 -4.34 20.68 -14.61
CA GLU A 1090 -2.89 20.72 -14.68
C GLU A 1090 -2.44 21.96 -15.45
N LEU A 1091 -1.48 22.68 -14.90
CA LEU A 1091 -0.91 23.88 -15.49
C LEU A 1091 0.62 23.74 -15.51
N ASP A 1092 1.16 23.37 -16.66
CA ASP A 1092 2.61 23.29 -16.85
C ASP A 1092 3.23 24.70 -16.79
N ILE A 1093 4.32 24.85 -16.05
CA ILE A 1093 5.01 26.12 -15.79
C ILE A 1093 6.52 26.00 -16.02
N LYS A 1094 7.12 27.04 -16.62
CA LYS A 1094 8.58 27.13 -16.77
C LYS A 1094 9.29 27.87 -15.63
N GLN A 1095 8.52 28.51 -14.75
CA GLN A 1095 8.99 29.16 -13.52
C GLN A 1095 7.86 29.27 -12.50
N ILE A 1096 8.21 29.39 -11.21
CA ILE A 1096 7.23 29.67 -10.15
C ILE A 1096 6.59 31.04 -10.43
N PRO A 1097 5.25 31.12 -10.52
CA PRO A 1097 4.59 32.39 -10.85
C PRO A 1097 4.52 33.33 -9.67
N ALA A 1098 4.44 34.63 -9.96
CA ALA A 1098 4.07 35.64 -8.96
C ALA A 1098 2.54 35.73 -8.82
N THR A 1099 1.81 35.48 -9.90
CA THR A 1099 0.36 35.69 -10.00
C THR A 1099 -0.28 34.55 -10.80
N ILE A 1100 -1.44 34.08 -10.37
CA ILE A 1100 -2.34 33.23 -11.16
C ILE A 1100 -3.50 34.09 -11.66
N GLU A 1101 -3.72 34.07 -12.97
CA GLU A 1101 -4.84 34.72 -13.65
C GLU A 1101 -5.90 33.67 -14.02
N PHE A 1102 -7.10 33.80 -13.47
CA PHE A 1102 -8.29 33.05 -13.87
C PHE A 1102 -9.07 33.90 -14.86
N GLN A 1103 -9.25 33.41 -16.09
CA GLN A 1103 -10.06 34.10 -17.10
C GLN A 1103 -11.47 33.52 -17.09
N THR A 1104 -12.46 34.33 -16.70
CA THR A 1104 -13.86 33.92 -16.66
C THR A 1104 -14.71 34.68 -17.67
N ALA A 1105 -15.78 34.07 -18.16
CA ALA A 1105 -16.77 34.73 -19.00
C ALA A 1105 -17.77 35.53 -18.14
N ARG A 1106 -18.14 36.75 -18.55
CA ARG A 1106 -19.29 37.46 -17.94
C ARG A 1106 -20.61 36.86 -18.38
N GLU A 1107 -20.68 36.53 -19.66
CA GLU A 1107 -21.87 35.99 -20.30
C GLU A 1107 -21.50 34.69 -21.00
N LEU A 1108 -22.38 33.70 -20.88
CA LEU A 1108 -22.28 32.42 -21.54
C LEU A 1108 -23.47 32.28 -22.48
N THR A 1109 -23.20 31.99 -23.75
CA THR A 1109 -24.22 31.50 -24.67
C THR A 1109 -24.02 30.02 -24.83
N THR A 1110 -25.08 29.22 -24.68
CA THR A 1110 -24.98 27.77 -24.73
C THR A 1110 -25.73 27.21 -25.94
N LEU A 1111 -25.18 26.13 -26.50
CA LEU A 1111 -25.90 25.19 -27.37
C LEU A 1111 -26.09 23.90 -26.58
N GLU A 1112 -27.34 23.50 -26.42
CA GLU A 1112 -27.72 22.28 -25.72
C GLU A 1112 -28.09 21.20 -26.73
N VAL A 1113 -27.39 20.08 -26.68
CA VAL A 1113 -27.62 18.95 -27.56
C VAL A 1113 -28.17 17.81 -26.68
N PRO A 1114 -29.44 17.40 -26.85
CA PRO A 1114 -30.05 16.37 -26.01
C PRO A 1114 -29.36 15.02 -26.24
N VAL A 1115 -29.22 14.26 -25.17
CA VAL A 1115 -28.57 12.93 -25.17
C VAL A 1115 -29.43 11.94 -24.39
N GLU A 1116 -29.58 10.76 -24.96
CA GLU A 1116 -30.14 9.57 -24.32
C GLU A 1116 -29.06 8.48 -24.35
N LEU A 1117 -28.67 7.97 -23.18
CA LEU A 1117 -27.75 6.84 -23.05
C LEU A 1117 -28.51 5.66 -22.43
N ARG A 1118 -28.70 4.58 -23.19
CA ARG A 1118 -29.31 3.36 -22.67
C ARG A 1118 -28.28 2.48 -21.99
N VAL A 1119 -28.59 2.04 -20.78
CA VAL A 1119 -27.84 1.00 -20.07
C VAL A 1119 -28.21 -0.30 -20.79
N ASN A 1120 -27.24 -0.92 -21.46
CA ASN A 1120 -27.49 -2.22 -22.09
C ASN A 1120 -27.83 -3.23 -20.98
N PRO A 1121 -28.93 -3.98 -21.11
CA PRO A 1121 -29.36 -4.96 -20.12
C PRO A 1121 -28.38 -6.13 -19.97
#